data_AF-A0A839T7B7-F1
#
_entry.id   AF-A0A839T7B7-F1
#
_cell.length_a   1.000
_cell.length_b   1.000
_cell.length_c   1.000
_cell.angle_alpha   90.00
_cell.angle_beta   90.00
_cell.angle_gamma   90.00
#
_symmetry.space_group_name_H-M   'P 1'
#
loop_
_entity.id
_entity.type
_entity.pdbx_description
1 polymer ?
#
loop_
_entity_poly.entity_id
_entity_poly.type
_entity_poly.pdbx_seq_one_letter_code
_entity_poly.pdbx_strand_id
1 'polypeptide(L)'
;MALTVNTNIAALNTQKNLNKASDALSTTMQRLSSGLKINSAKDDAAGLQISNRLSSQITGLNTAVKNANDGISIAQTAEGAMQQSTNILQRMRELALQSANGSNSNDDRQSLQEEFTALSGELTRIAKTTTFGGKNLLDGSFSSTNFQIGANANETVSFSLSNLSSSSLKGSYSSASALSTVQQGMAASVTGSAIGSASNSISNTPVSTTGTVFAAFGGNATPATPPAIVQTITLNGTNIDFEEAGGSGTDSAWELNDVISKINESTENTGVTASADNGKLKLTSNESFEVSGAKALGISGDDKGNYVAVTGRASVTASDAFGENGIISTTANTINLGATGYTADNIAFQVGDDLDAIVTRINDKATTTGVTASNVDGKLKLEAKGDITVNGGTAPTNNAASVLGLTADTTKADILGEAKITSTGFTMPTGNSSISINGTNISVLTGDTLSIIKDRINNAGLGVTADNSSGSLVLTSNSKITIDGESAGLTALGLEKGTTQVATGNAEKSFTFGAIAAGKISINGTEIELSASDTQDSIIDKINAAGVGVTAKAVSTTGINLSSESGFLIDGDAAGRTALGLGADTGGVVKVKGADAVNSGTISGDASIRLNGETINFQDGSDLDDITNKLNQSTDSTGVTASVNNGRLQLTSSDGKAVKLEDATAGSLSKLGLSAGTTDAKLVTGTSLSLNGTEIKLGAGSSLDTIVTSINTASTGVTAAKNDDGSLSLSSNKNFSVADGAAGTGLAALGLTAGTNTAVTQETSVSDLSITSAEGAQISIQTLDGAIQQIDGERAKLGAVQNRFDNTVANLQSISENATASRSRIQDADFAAETANLTKQQTLQQASTAILAQANKLPQSVLSLLQ
;
A
#
# COMPACT_ATOMS: atom_id res chain seq x y z
N MET A 1 113.78 -50.18 -68.69
CA MET A 1 113.51 -48.94 -67.93
C MET A 1 114.64 -47.96 -68.22
N ALA A 2 114.35 -46.80 -68.79
CA ALA A 2 115.36 -45.76 -69.02
C ALA A 2 115.55 -44.95 -67.73
N LEU A 3 116.77 -44.96 -67.18
CA LEU A 3 117.15 -44.11 -66.05
C LEU A 3 117.43 -42.69 -66.58
N THR A 4 116.59 -41.73 -66.23
CA THR A 4 116.77 -40.30 -66.55
C THR A 4 117.08 -39.53 -65.27
N VAL A 5 118.14 -38.72 -65.29
CA VAL A 5 118.71 -38.09 -64.07
C VAL A 5 118.14 -36.67 -63.82
N ASN A 6 117.70 -35.97 -64.87
CA ASN A 6 117.14 -34.61 -64.78
C ASN A 6 115.68 -34.56 -64.31
N THR A 7 114.90 -35.61 -64.56
CA THR A 7 113.51 -35.73 -64.11
C THR A 7 113.35 -36.99 -63.30
N ASN A 8 113.41 -36.86 -61.97
CA ASN A 8 113.18 -37.98 -61.06
C ASN A 8 111.69 -38.30 -60.97
N ILE A 9 111.21 -39.13 -61.90
CA ILE A 9 109.81 -39.57 -61.98
C ILE A 9 109.39 -40.31 -60.71
N ALA A 10 110.30 -41.05 -60.06
CA ALA A 10 110.02 -41.74 -58.80
C ALA A 10 109.71 -40.73 -57.69
N ALA A 11 110.57 -39.73 -57.47
CA ALA A 11 110.32 -38.68 -56.48
C ALA A 11 109.08 -37.83 -56.80
N LEU A 12 108.84 -37.49 -58.06
CA LEU A 12 107.65 -36.72 -58.46
C LEU A 12 106.34 -37.49 -58.21
N ASN A 13 106.35 -38.80 -58.46
CA ASN A 13 105.22 -39.68 -58.14
C ASN A 13 105.02 -39.81 -56.63
N THR A 14 106.10 -39.98 -55.84
CA THR A 14 106.01 -40.03 -54.39
C THR A 14 105.52 -38.70 -53.78
N GLN A 15 105.95 -37.56 -54.33
CA GLN A 15 105.46 -36.24 -53.92
C GLN A 15 103.98 -36.04 -54.25
N LYS A 16 103.52 -36.47 -55.44
CA LYS A 16 102.07 -36.48 -55.77
C LYS A 16 101.27 -37.35 -54.81
N ASN A 17 101.80 -38.52 -54.42
CA ASN A 17 101.15 -39.40 -53.45
C ASN A 17 101.18 -38.82 -52.02
N LEU A 18 102.25 -38.13 -51.63
CA LEU A 18 102.37 -37.43 -50.35
C LEU A 18 101.37 -36.27 -50.23
N ASN A 19 101.21 -35.48 -51.31
CA ASN A 19 100.21 -34.41 -51.35
C ASN A 19 98.79 -34.99 -51.29
N LYS A 20 98.50 -36.06 -52.03
CA LYS A 20 97.21 -36.78 -51.92
C LYS A 20 96.94 -37.30 -50.51
N ALA A 21 97.94 -37.86 -49.83
CA ALA A 21 97.81 -38.33 -48.46
C ALA A 21 97.63 -37.17 -47.46
N SER A 22 98.28 -36.02 -47.68
CA SER A 22 98.12 -34.83 -46.83
C SER A 22 96.76 -34.17 -47.00
N ASP A 23 96.24 -34.08 -48.23
CA ASP A 23 94.88 -33.56 -48.50
C ASP A 23 93.81 -34.48 -47.90
N ALA A 24 93.99 -35.80 -48.04
CA ALA A 24 93.11 -36.79 -47.41
C ALA A 24 93.16 -36.72 -45.89
N LEU A 25 94.36 -36.57 -45.30
CA LEU A 25 94.53 -36.38 -43.85
C LEU A 25 93.83 -35.12 -43.36
N SER A 26 93.96 -33.99 -44.07
CA SER A 26 93.28 -32.73 -43.72
C SER A 26 91.76 -32.86 -43.77
N THR A 27 91.24 -33.55 -44.79
CA THR A 27 89.79 -33.85 -44.90
C THR A 27 89.31 -34.72 -43.74
N THR A 28 90.06 -35.76 -43.39
CA THR A 28 89.73 -36.66 -42.28
C THR A 28 89.79 -35.95 -40.92
N MET A 29 90.79 -35.08 -40.71
CA MET A 29 90.85 -34.23 -39.53
C MET A 29 89.66 -33.27 -39.44
N GLN A 30 89.23 -32.68 -40.56
CA GLN A 30 88.05 -31.82 -40.62
C GLN A 30 86.77 -32.59 -40.30
N ARG A 31 86.60 -33.80 -40.84
CA ARG A 31 85.45 -34.68 -40.55
C ARG A 31 85.43 -35.14 -39.10
N LEU A 32 86.57 -35.51 -38.54
CA LEU A 32 86.68 -35.92 -37.14
C LEU A 32 86.42 -34.76 -36.17
N SER A 33 86.91 -33.56 -36.50
CA SER A 33 86.71 -32.35 -35.68
C SER A 33 85.28 -31.81 -35.73
N SER A 34 84.61 -31.93 -36.87
CA SER A 34 83.20 -31.49 -37.03
C SER A 34 82.20 -32.55 -36.58
N GLY A 35 82.61 -33.83 -36.56
CA GLY A 35 81.69 -34.96 -36.43
C GLY A 35 80.84 -35.20 -37.68
N LEU A 36 81.06 -34.46 -38.77
CA LEU A 36 80.27 -34.52 -39.99
C LEU A 36 81.10 -35.08 -41.14
N LYS A 37 80.56 -36.08 -41.83
CA LYS A 37 81.09 -36.63 -43.09
C LYS A 37 81.02 -35.60 -44.22
N ILE A 38 79.98 -34.76 -44.22
CA ILE A 38 79.73 -33.72 -45.24
C ILE A 38 79.90 -32.35 -44.58
N ASN A 39 81.00 -31.66 -44.88
CA ASN A 39 81.30 -30.33 -44.34
C ASN A 39 81.12 -29.21 -45.37
N SER A 40 81.28 -29.52 -46.66
CA SER A 40 81.16 -28.57 -47.75
C SER A 40 80.46 -29.20 -48.97
N ALA A 41 79.99 -28.35 -49.90
CA ALA A 41 79.37 -28.82 -51.15
C ALA A 41 80.32 -29.64 -52.04
N LYS A 42 81.65 -29.53 -51.82
CA LYS A 42 82.67 -30.34 -52.52
C LYS A 42 82.62 -31.81 -52.09
N ASP A 43 82.21 -32.09 -50.85
CA ASP A 43 82.23 -33.45 -50.30
C ASP A 43 81.08 -34.29 -50.87
N ASP A 44 79.86 -33.74 -50.88
CA ASP A 44 78.66 -34.32 -51.49
C ASP A 44 77.57 -33.25 -51.63
N ALA A 45 77.36 -32.73 -52.84
CA ALA A 45 76.37 -31.68 -53.10
C ALA A 45 74.92 -32.17 -52.88
N ALA A 46 74.61 -33.41 -53.26
CA ALA A 46 73.26 -33.98 -53.11
C ALA A 46 72.97 -34.29 -51.64
N GLY A 47 73.93 -34.89 -50.92
CA GLY A 47 73.84 -35.15 -49.49
C GLY A 47 73.69 -33.85 -48.68
N LEU A 48 74.42 -32.79 -49.03
CA LEU A 48 74.28 -31.48 -48.40
C LEU A 48 72.91 -30.84 -48.68
N GLN A 49 72.38 -30.92 -49.90
CA GLN A 49 71.05 -30.42 -50.24
C GLN A 49 69.94 -31.13 -49.45
N ILE A 50 70.00 -32.46 -49.37
CA ILE A 50 69.03 -33.25 -48.60
C ILE A 50 69.15 -32.91 -47.11
N SER A 51 70.39 -32.81 -46.58
CA SER A 51 70.60 -32.43 -45.18
C SER A 51 70.05 -31.02 -44.88
N ASN A 52 70.26 -30.05 -45.76
CA ASN A 52 69.72 -28.70 -45.61
C ASN A 52 68.17 -28.70 -45.58
N ARG A 53 67.53 -29.48 -46.47
CA ARG A 53 66.07 -29.65 -46.47
C ARG A 53 65.58 -30.33 -45.19
N LEU A 54 66.22 -31.41 -44.75
CA LEU A 54 65.89 -32.10 -43.50
C LEU A 54 66.10 -31.18 -42.30
N SER A 55 67.15 -30.35 -42.29
CA SER A 55 67.42 -29.38 -41.24
C SER A 55 66.30 -28.34 -41.16
N SER A 56 65.90 -27.76 -42.30
CA SER A 56 64.75 -26.85 -42.36
C SER A 56 63.46 -27.51 -41.89
N GLN A 57 63.23 -28.77 -42.28
CA GLN A 57 62.07 -29.53 -41.86
C GLN A 57 62.08 -29.80 -40.34
N ILE A 58 63.21 -30.22 -39.77
CA ILE A 58 63.37 -30.45 -38.32
C ILE A 58 63.13 -29.15 -37.54
N THR A 59 63.70 -28.02 -37.97
CA THR A 59 63.47 -26.72 -37.32
C THR A 59 61.99 -26.29 -37.44
N GLY A 60 61.35 -26.54 -38.58
CA GLY A 60 59.92 -26.34 -38.78
C GLY A 60 59.07 -27.21 -37.84
N LEU A 61 59.35 -28.50 -37.76
CA LEU A 61 58.66 -29.46 -36.88
C LEU A 61 58.84 -29.11 -35.40
N ASN A 62 60.04 -28.70 -34.98
CA ASN A 62 60.29 -28.28 -33.60
C ASN A 62 59.51 -27.01 -33.24
N THR A 63 59.36 -26.08 -34.19
CA THR A 63 58.52 -24.89 -34.00
C THR A 63 57.04 -25.27 -33.98
N ALA A 64 56.61 -26.19 -34.83
CA ALA A 64 55.25 -26.72 -34.84
C ALA A 64 54.87 -27.42 -33.53
N VAL A 65 55.80 -28.18 -32.91
CA VAL A 65 55.60 -28.77 -31.57
C VAL A 65 55.38 -27.68 -30.52
N LYS A 66 56.17 -26.58 -30.56
CA LYS A 66 55.94 -25.44 -29.65
C LYS A 66 54.58 -24.79 -29.87
N ASN A 67 54.22 -24.51 -31.11
CA ASN A 67 52.91 -23.92 -31.46
C ASN A 67 51.73 -24.81 -31.01
N ALA A 68 51.87 -26.13 -31.12
CA ALA A 68 50.88 -27.08 -30.64
C ALA A 68 50.75 -27.05 -29.11
N ASN A 69 51.87 -26.97 -28.38
CA ASN A 69 51.87 -26.80 -26.92
C ASN A 69 51.26 -25.46 -26.48
N ASP A 70 51.46 -24.39 -27.26
CA ASP A 70 50.79 -23.10 -27.03
C ASP A 70 49.27 -23.24 -27.24
N GLY A 71 48.84 -23.98 -28.26
CA GLY A 71 47.42 -24.33 -28.48
C GLY A 71 46.81 -25.10 -27.30
N ILE A 72 47.53 -26.06 -26.74
CA ILE A 72 47.14 -26.78 -25.51
C ILE A 72 47.02 -25.81 -24.34
N SER A 73 48.00 -24.93 -24.14
CA SER A 73 48.02 -23.97 -23.04
C SER A 73 46.86 -22.97 -23.12
N ILE A 74 46.50 -22.52 -24.32
CA ILE A 74 45.31 -21.67 -24.56
C ILE A 74 44.04 -22.43 -24.22
N ALA A 75 43.90 -23.67 -24.70
CA ALA A 75 42.74 -24.50 -24.42
C ALA A 75 42.60 -24.79 -22.91
N GLN A 76 43.69 -25.05 -22.20
CA GLN A 76 43.68 -25.27 -20.74
C GLN A 76 43.33 -24.00 -19.96
N THR A 77 43.83 -22.84 -20.40
CA THR A 77 43.49 -21.54 -19.79
C THR A 77 42.00 -21.23 -19.95
N ALA A 78 41.46 -21.44 -21.16
CA ALA A 78 40.04 -21.26 -21.44
C ALA A 78 39.17 -22.26 -20.66
N GLU A 79 39.57 -23.54 -20.59
CA GLU A 79 38.88 -24.57 -19.81
C GLU A 79 38.83 -24.24 -18.32
N GLY A 80 39.93 -23.77 -17.73
CA GLY A 80 39.98 -23.37 -16.32
C GLY A 80 39.06 -22.18 -16.01
N ALA A 81 38.99 -21.19 -16.90
CA ALA A 81 38.04 -20.08 -16.78
C ALA A 81 36.58 -20.52 -16.97
N MET A 82 36.32 -21.46 -17.87
CA MET A 82 34.99 -22.06 -18.04
C MET A 82 34.56 -22.85 -16.80
N GLN A 83 35.47 -23.56 -16.14
CA GLN A 83 35.17 -24.24 -14.87
C GLN A 83 34.71 -23.26 -13.79
N GLN A 84 35.36 -22.08 -13.68
CA GLN A 84 34.91 -21.03 -12.76
C GLN A 84 33.53 -20.47 -13.16
N SER A 85 33.30 -20.28 -14.45
CA SER A 85 32.00 -19.83 -14.96
C SER A 85 30.88 -20.84 -14.64
N THR A 86 31.16 -22.15 -14.77
CA THR A 86 30.22 -23.22 -14.36
C THR A 86 29.91 -23.17 -12.87
N ASN A 87 30.92 -23.00 -12.00
CA ASN A 87 30.70 -22.88 -10.55
C ASN A 87 29.82 -21.66 -10.21
N ILE A 88 30.02 -20.53 -10.90
CA ILE A 88 29.20 -19.34 -10.71
C ILE A 88 27.76 -19.58 -11.17
N LEU A 89 27.55 -20.20 -12.33
CA LEU A 89 26.21 -20.55 -12.81
C LEU A 89 25.49 -21.51 -11.85
N GLN A 90 26.21 -22.47 -11.27
CA GLN A 90 25.66 -23.35 -10.23
C GLN A 90 25.26 -22.57 -8.98
N ARG A 91 26.08 -21.61 -8.53
CA ARG A 91 25.72 -20.72 -7.40
C ARG A 91 24.50 -19.84 -7.73
N MET A 92 24.45 -19.26 -8.93
CA MET A 92 23.27 -18.50 -9.40
C MET A 92 22.01 -19.37 -9.40
N ARG A 93 22.14 -20.65 -9.77
CA ARG A 93 21.04 -21.62 -9.74
C ARG A 93 20.59 -21.93 -8.32
N GLU A 94 21.51 -22.05 -7.36
CA GLU A 94 21.19 -22.20 -5.93
C GLU A 94 20.40 -20.99 -5.41
N LEU A 95 20.82 -19.78 -5.73
CA LEU A 95 20.12 -18.55 -5.34
C LEU A 95 18.73 -18.45 -5.96
N ALA A 96 18.59 -18.82 -7.23
CA ALA A 96 17.29 -18.89 -7.89
C ALA A 96 16.38 -19.94 -7.21
N LEU A 97 16.91 -21.11 -6.86
CA LEU A 97 16.16 -22.13 -6.13
C LEU A 97 15.75 -21.66 -4.73
N GLN A 98 16.65 -20.95 -4.03
CA GLN A 98 16.35 -20.36 -2.73
C GLN A 98 15.25 -19.29 -2.86
N SER A 99 15.37 -18.37 -3.83
CA SER A 99 14.39 -17.33 -4.08
C SER A 99 13.02 -17.88 -4.52
N ALA A 100 13.00 -19.01 -5.23
CA ALA A 100 11.75 -19.67 -5.62
C ALA A 100 10.89 -20.13 -4.41
N ASN A 101 11.48 -20.22 -3.21
CA ASN A 101 10.74 -20.62 -2.01
C ASN A 101 9.71 -19.56 -1.58
N GLY A 102 8.46 -19.99 -1.36
CA GLY A 102 7.34 -19.11 -1.00
C GLY A 102 7.46 -18.51 0.42
N SER A 103 8.33 -19.04 1.27
CA SER A 103 8.59 -18.49 2.61
C SER A 103 9.49 -17.25 2.62
N ASN A 104 10.19 -16.96 1.52
CA ASN A 104 11.07 -15.79 1.44
C ASN A 104 10.27 -14.53 1.16
N SER A 105 10.53 -13.48 1.93
CA SER A 105 9.93 -12.16 1.72
C SER A 105 10.46 -11.47 0.45
N ASN A 106 9.81 -10.41 0.02
CA ASN A 106 10.29 -9.60 -1.12
C ASN A 106 11.67 -8.97 -0.82
N ASP A 107 11.92 -8.56 0.42
CA ASP A 107 13.20 -7.99 0.85
C ASP A 107 14.33 -9.06 0.82
N ASP A 108 14.02 -10.30 1.22
CA ASP A 108 14.97 -11.41 1.10
C ASP A 108 15.31 -11.70 -0.36
N ARG A 109 14.30 -11.71 -1.24
CA ARG A 109 14.47 -11.93 -2.69
C ARG A 109 15.28 -10.81 -3.33
N GLN A 110 15.10 -9.57 -2.89
CA GLN A 110 15.90 -8.43 -3.33
C GLN A 110 17.37 -8.59 -2.90
N SER A 111 17.62 -9.03 -1.67
CA SER A 111 18.98 -9.30 -1.18
C SER A 111 19.66 -10.43 -1.97
N LEU A 112 18.93 -11.51 -2.29
CA LEU A 112 19.42 -12.59 -3.14
C LEU A 112 19.70 -12.10 -4.58
N GLN A 113 18.88 -11.19 -5.10
CA GLN A 113 19.08 -10.58 -6.42
C GLN A 113 20.38 -9.76 -6.49
N GLU A 114 20.80 -9.11 -5.40
CA GLU A 114 22.08 -8.38 -5.36
C GLU A 114 23.27 -9.34 -5.51
N GLU A 115 23.28 -10.46 -4.79
CA GLU A 115 24.31 -11.51 -4.96
C GLU A 115 24.25 -12.09 -6.39
N PHE A 116 23.05 -12.38 -6.89
CA PHE A 116 22.84 -12.91 -8.24
C PHE A 116 23.38 -11.96 -9.33
N THR A 117 23.15 -10.65 -9.18
CA THR A 117 23.62 -9.62 -10.11
C THR A 117 25.15 -9.48 -10.04
N ALA A 118 25.74 -9.56 -8.86
CA ALA A 118 27.19 -9.56 -8.70
C ALA A 118 27.83 -10.77 -9.38
N LEU A 119 27.24 -11.96 -9.24
CA LEU A 119 27.68 -13.18 -9.92
C LEU A 119 27.55 -13.09 -11.45
N SER A 120 26.47 -12.49 -11.97
CA SER A 120 26.32 -12.21 -13.40
C SER A 120 27.39 -11.23 -13.91
N GLY A 121 27.73 -10.21 -13.12
CA GLY A 121 28.84 -9.30 -13.38
C GLY A 121 30.19 -10.03 -13.41
N GLU A 122 30.38 -10.98 -12.50
CA GLU A 122 31.59 -11.81 -12.40
C GLU A 122 31.76 -12.74 -13.60
N LEU A 123 30.68 -13.35 -14.13
CA LEU A 123 30.72 -14.10 -15.38
C LEU A 123 31.24 -13.23 -16.54
N THR A 124 30.71 -12.01 -16.66
CA THR A 124 31.16 -11.07 -17.69
C THR A 124 32.62 -10.63 -17.46
N ARG A 125 33.06 -10.50 -16.21
CA ARG A 125 34.45 -10.20 -15.87
C ARG A 125 35.38 -11.34 -16.27
N ILE A 126 35.05 -12.59 -15.96
CA ILE A 126 35.83 -13.77 -16.37
C ILE A 126 35.94 -13.81 -17.90
N ALA A 127 34.83 -13.61 -18.61
CA ALA A 127 34.82 -13.61 -20.07
C ALA A 127 35.77 -12.54 -20.66
N LYS A 128 35.78 -11.33 -20.08
CA LYS A 128 36.60 -10.19 -20.56
C LYS A 128 38.05 -10.20 -20.10
N THR A 129 38.37 -10.83 -18.96
CA THR A 129 39.72 -10.81 -18.36
C THR A 129 40.53 -12.07 -18.65
N THR A 130 39.90 -13.14 -19.14
CA THR A 130 40.61 -14.36 -19.55
C THR A 130 41.38 -14.10 -20.85
N THR A 131 42.68 -13.85 -20.72
CA THR A 131 43.57 -13.55 -21.85
C THR A 131 44.77 -14.49 -21.92
N PHE A 132 45.24 -14.73 -23.14
CA PHE A 132 46.52 -15.39 -23.39
C PHE A 132 47.30 -14.59 -24.43
N GLY A 133 48.53 -14.20 -24.10
CA GLY A 133 49.36 -13.37 -24.99
C GLY A 133 48.69 -12.05 -25.39
N GLY A 134 47.85 -11.48 -24.51
CA GLY A 134 47.10 -10.24 -24.76
C GLY A 134 45.85 -10.39 -25.64
N LYS A 135 45.49 -11.61 -26.04
CA LYS A 135 44.24 -11.88 -26.75
C LYS A 135 43.19 -12.42 -25.78
N ASN A 136 41.99 -11.85 -25.81
CA ASN A 136 40.86 -12.36 -25.04
C ASN A 136 40.40 -13.70 -25.62
N LEU A 137 40.06 -14.64 -24.74
CA LEU A 137 39.67 -15.99 -25.15
C LEU A 137 38.15 -16.19 -25.17
N LEU A 138 37.40 -15.55 -24.26
CA LEU A 138 36.01 -15.91 -23.95
C LEU A 138 34.99 -14.78 -24.21
N ASP A 139 35.40 -13.68 -24.84
CA ASP A 139 34.53 -12.55 -25.20
C ASP A 139 33.95 -12.66 -26.63
N GLY A 140 34.19 -13.79 -27.30
CA GLY A 140 33.79 -14.04 -28.68
C GLY A 140 34.71 -13.45 -29.75
N SER A 141 35.74 -12.68 -29.38
CA SER A 141 36.73 -12.16 -30.34
C SER A 141 37.66 -13.25 -30.87
N PHE A 142 37.82 -14.35 -30.12
CA PHE A 142 38.64 -15.51 -30.47
C PHE A 142 37.97 -16.42 -31.51
N SER A 143 37.77 -15.86 -32.70
CA SER A 143 37.16 -16.54 -33.84
C SER A 143 38.23 -17.13 -34.76
N SER A 144 38.13 -18.45 -35.00
CA SER A 144 38.91 -19.21 -35.99
C SER A 144 40.41 -18.91 -36.01
N THR A 145 41.11 -19.19 -34.91
CA THR A 145 42.57 -19.02 -34.85
C THR A 145 43.29 -20.26 -35.37
N ASN A 146 44.18 -20.08 -36.34
CA ASN A 146 44.96 -21.15 -36.94
C ASN A 146 46.31 -21.31 -36.23
N PHE A 147 46.61 -22.53 -35.79
CA PHE A 147 47.91 -22.89 -35.25
C PHE A 147 48.69 -23.68 -36.29
N GLN A 148 49.84 -23.14 -36.72
CA GLN A 148 50.75 -23.81 -37.64
C GLN A 148 51.44 -24.97 -36.92
N ILE A 149 51.03 -26.20 -37.24
CA ILE A 149 51.46 -27.45 -36.60
C ILE A 149 52.23 -28.36 -37.56
N GLY A 150 52.81 -27.81 -38.62
CA GLY A 150 53.65 -28.56 -39.52
C GLY A 150 54.76 -27.70 -40.14
N ALA A 151 55.64 -28.35 -40.89
CA ALA A 151 56.79 -27.71 -41.50
C ALA A 151 56.44 -27.01 -42.84
N ASN A 152 55.33 -27.36 -43.47
CA ASN A 152 54.86 -26.76 -44.72
C ASN A 152 53.72 -25.77 -44.48
N ALA A 153 53.58 -24.80 -45.37
CA ALA A 153 52.51 -23.81 -45.28
C ALA A 153 51.12 -24.47 -45.24
N ASN A 154 50.23 -23.93 -44.40
CA ASN A 154 48.82 -24.35 -44.22
C ASN A 154 48.61 -25.72 -43.55
N GLU A 155 49.64 -26.32 -42.97
CA GLU A 155 49.50 -27.45 -42.05
C GLU A 155 49.04 -26.94 -40.68
N THR A 156 47.74 -26.62 -40.57
CA THR A 156 47.18 -25.95 -39.39
C THR A 156 46.09 -26.75 -38.69
N VAL A 157 46.00 -26.59 -37.36
CA VAL A 157 44.83 -26.95 -36.56
C VAL A 157 44.16 -25.66 -36.10
N SER A 158 42.86 -25.54 -36.36
CA SER A 158 42.06 -24.37 -36.01
C SER A 158 41.01 -24.72 -34.97
N PHE A 159 40.76 -23.82 -34.03
CA PHE A 159 39.58 -23.86 -33.19
C PHE A 159 39.10 -22.44 -32.88
N SER A 160 37.87 -22.34 -32.39
CA SER A 160 37.24 -21.08 -31.98
C SER A 160 36.66 -21.24 -30.59
N LEU A 161 36.56 -20.12 -29.87
CA LEU A 161 35.91 -20.04 -28.57
C LEU A 161 34.69 -19.13 -28.69
N SER A 162 33.58 -19.56 -28.11
CA SER A 162 32.33 -18.81 -28.07
C SER A 162 32.40 -17.67 -27.04
N ASN A 163 31.53 -16.65 -27.17
CA ASN A 163 31.36 -15.63 -26.15
C ASN A 163 30.61 -16.21 -24.94
N LEU A 164 31.22 -16.15 -23.76
CA LEU A 164 30.66 -16.69 -22.51
C LEU A 164 30.35 -15.58 -21.47
N SER A 165 30.26 -14.32 -21.90
CA SER A 165 29.71 -13.26 -21.04
C SER A 165 28.24 -13.52 -20.70
N SER A 166 27.74 -12.97 -19.59
CA SER A 166 26.35 -13.20 -19.16
C SER A 166 25.31 -12.74 -20.19
N SER A 167 25.64 -11.74 -21.01
CA SER A 167 24.80 -11.29 -22.13
C SER A 167 24.74 -12.24 -23.34
N SER A 168 25.71 -13.14 -23.48
CA SER A 168 25.82 -14.08 -24.60
C SER A 168 25.44 -15.50 -24.25
N LEU A 169 25.56 -15.88 -22.97
CA LEU A 169 25.03 -17.13 -22.44
C LEU A 169 23.50 -17.07 -22.48
N LYS A 170 22.90 -18.06 -23.13
CA LYS A 170 21.45 -18.13 -23.34
C LYS A 170 20.89 -19.46 -22.88
N GLY A 171 19.61 -19.45 -22.55
CA GLY A 171 18.84 -20.65 -22.29
C GLY A 171 17.39 -20.49 -22.69
N SER A 172 16.78 -21.61 -23.06
CA SER A 172 15.35 -21.68 -23.31
C SER A 172 14.61 -21.85 -21.99
N TYR A 173 13.50 -21.14 -21.84
CA TYR A 173 12.51 -21.42 -20.81
C TYR A 173 11.12 -21.51 -21.45
N SER A 174 10.22 -22.22 -20.78
CA SER A 174 8.83 -22.36 -21.21
C SER A 174 8.00 -21.69 -20.14
N SER A 175 7.14 -20.73 -20.52
CA SER A 175 6.23 -20.10 -19.57
C SER A 175 4.83 -19.97 -20.17
N ALA A 176 3.84 -20.34 -19.37
CA ALA A 176 2.46 -19.93 -19.53
C ALA A 176 2.15 -18.98 -18.38
N SER A 177 1.44 -17.89 -18.64
CA SER A 177 1.00 -16.97 -17.60
C SER A 177 -0.45 -16.55 -17.75
N ALA A 178 -1.09 -16.23 -16.64
CA ALA A 178 -2.39 -15.58 -16.58
C ALA A 178 -2.30 -14.42 -15.58
N LEU A 179 -2.71 -13.23 -16.01
CA LEU A 179 -2.65 -12.02 -15.21
C LEU A 179 -4.08 -11.54 -14.88
N SER A 180 -4.29 -11.15 -13.63
CA SER A 180 -5.52 -10.52 -13.18
C SER A 180 -5.62 -9.07 -13.67
N THR A 181 -6.78 -8.66 -14.21
CA THR A 181 -6.96 -7.30 -14.75
C THR A 181 -7.68 -6.33 -13.80
N VAL A 182 -8.69 -6.81 -13.04
CA VAL A 182 -9.42 -6.05 -12.00
C VAL A 182 -10.02 -7.03 -10.98
N GLN A 183 -9.71 -6.88 -9.69
CA GLN A 183 -10.16 -7.78 -8.61
C GLN A 183 -11.56 -7.38 -8.11
N GLN A 184 -12.58 -7.53 -8.96
CA GLN A 184 -13.96 -7.07 -8.71
C GLN A 184 -14.62 -7.67 -7.45
N GLY A 185 -14.11 -8.79 -6.93
CA GLY A 185 -14.62 -9.44 -5.70
C GLY A 185 -13.81 -9.12 -4.46
N MET A 186 -12.75 -8.31 -4.58
CA MET A 186 -11.96 -7.83 -3.47
C MET A 186 -12.37 -6.39 -3.15
N ALA A 187 -12.39 -6.05 -1.86
CA ALA A 187 -12.60 -4.70 -1.40
C ALA A 187 -11.66 -4.41 -0.24
N ALA A 188 -11.18 -3.18 -0.17
CA ALA A 188 -10.53 -2.65 1.00
C ALA A 188 -11.41 -1.54 1.58
N SER A 189 -11.62 -1.54 2.89
CA SER A 189 -12.39 -0.47 3.53
C SER A 189 -11.71 0.05 4.78
N VAL A 190 -11.82 1.36 4.98
CA VAL A 190 -11.38 2.07 6.20
C VAL A 190 -12.62 2.74 6.76
N THR A 191 -12.93 2.47 8.03
CA THR A 191 -13.96 3.23 8.75
C THR A 191 -13.28 4.07 9.81
N GLY A 192 -13.47 5.38 9.76
CA GLY A 192 -12.97 6.31 10.75
C GLY A 192 -13.78 6.29 12.04
N SER A 193 -13.32 7.07 13.02
CA SER A 193 -14.07 7.49 14.20
C SER A 193 -15.12 8.55 13.85
N ALA A 194 -16.02 8.85 14.79
CA ALA A 194 -17.01 9.91 14.61
C ALA A 194 -16.31 11.29 14.48
N ILE A 195 -16.75 12.11 13.53
CA ILE A 195 -16.21 13.46 13.29
C ILE A 195 -16.85 14.43 14.29
N GLY A 196 -16.03 15.31 14.87
CA GLY A 196 -16.46 16.42 15.70
C GLY A 196 -17.12 16.04 17.04
N SER A 197 -16.83 14.85 17.57
CA SER A 197 -16.86 14.70 19.02
C SER A 197 -15.77 15.61 19.60
N ALA A 198 -16.15 16.81 20.05
CA ALA A 198 -15.52 17.34 21.24
C ALA A 198 -15.43 16.19 22.23
N SER A 199 -14.31 16.04 22.92
CA SER A 199 -14.17 15.08 24.00
C SER A 199 -15.18 15.45 25.10
N ASN A 200 -16.45 15.11 24.87
CA ASN A 200 -17.40 14.86 25.91
C ASN A 200 -17.01 13.47 26.38
N SER A 201 -15.96 13.46 27.20
CA SER A 201 -15.78 12.40 28.18
C SER A 201 -17.03 12.41 29.05
N ILE A 202 -18.10 11.82 28.51
CA ILE A 202 -18.95 10.95 29.31
C ILE A 202 -17.95 9.91 29.77
N SER A 203 -17.34 10.18 30.93
CA SER A 203 -16.85 9.13 31.80
C SER A 203 -17.88 8.05 31.71
N ASN A 204 -17.47 6.91 31.18
CA ASN A 204 -18.23 5.69 31.20
C ASN A 204 -18.51 5.41 32.67
N THR A 205 -19.57 6.02 33.23
CA THR A 205 -20.30 5.47 34.34
C THR A 205 -20.60 4.05 33.88
N PRO A 206 -20.09 3.01 34.53
CA PRO A 206 -20.44 1.67 34.14
C PRO A 206 -21.94 1.55 34.36
N VAL A 207 -22.71 1.65 33.27
CA VAL A 207 -24.08 1.15 33.27
C VAL A 207 -23.91 -0.36 33.31
N SER A 208 -23.93 -0.89 34.54
CA SER A 208 -24.09 -2.31 34.80
C SER A 208 -25.52 -2.70 34.41
N THR A 209 -25.74 -2.94 33.12
CA THR A 209 -26.90 -3.71 32.69
C THR A 209 -26.41 -4.95 31.99
N THR A 210 -26.29 -6.00 32.81
CA THR A 210 -26.37 -7.40 32.41
C THR A 210 -27.47 -7.56 31.36
N GLY A 211 -27.10 -7.75 30.09
CA GLY A 211 -28.10 -7.83 29.01
C GLY A 211 -27.45 -7.99 27.65
N THR A 212 -27.27 -9.24 27.25
CA THR A 212 -26.71 -9.71 25.98
C THR A 212 -27.49 -9.26 24.74
N VAL A 213 -27.01 -8.29 23.94
CA VAL A 213 -27.18 -8.26 22.47
C VAL A 213 -26.09 -7.38 21.84
N PHE A 214 -24.91 -7.91 21.56
CA PHE A 214 -24.03 -7.52 20.43
C PHE A 214 -22.95 -8.58 20.30
N ALA A 215 -23.34 -9.76 19.81
CA ALA A 215 -22.41 -10.76 19.31
C ALA A 215 -22.53 -10.76 17.79
N ALA A 216 -21.67 -9.97 17.12
CA ALA A 216 -21.20 -10.22 15.76
C ALA A 216 -20.14 -9.19 15.39
N PHE A 217 -18.87 -9.61 15.46
CA PHE A 217 -17.78 -9.42 14.50
C PHE A 217 -16.45 -9.50 15.25
N GLY A 218 -15.89 -10.71 15.23
CA GLY A 218 -14.61 -11.02 15.85
C GLY A 218 -13.46 -10.33 15.13
N GLY A 219 -12.66 -9.60 15.90
CA GLY A 219 -11.33 -9.13 15.56
C GLY A 219 -10.51 -9.10 16.84
N ASN A 220 -9.57 -10.03 16.96
CA ASN A 220 -8.71 -10.24 18.11
C ASN A 220 -7.67 -9.10 18.22
N ALA A 221 -7.97 -8.06 18.99
CA ALA A 221 -6.98 -7.10 19.47
C ALA A 221 -6.49 -7.54 20.85
N THR A 222 -5.18 -7.75 21.00
CA THR A 222 -4.51 -8.01 22.27
C THR A 222 -4.87 -6.93 23.30
N PRO A 223 -5.16 -7.28 24.57
CA PRO A 223 -5.60 -6.30 25.55
C PRO A 223 -4.46 -5.32 25.84
N ALA A 224 -4.67 -4.06 25.50
CA ALA A 224 -3.86 -2.96 26.01
C ALA A 224 -4.01 -2.92 27.53
N THR A 225 -2.88 -2.81 28.24
CA THR A 225 -2.83 -2.63 29.69
C THR A 225 -3.76 -1.46 30.08
N PRO A 226 -4.70 -1.64 31.01
CA PRO A 226 -5.61 -0.56 31.41
C PRO A 226 -4.81 0.64 31.93
N PRO A 227 -5.19 1.88 31.58
CA PRO A 227 -4.56 3.08 32.15
C PRO A 227 -4.79 3.12 33.66
N ALA A 228 -3.78 3.61 34.40
CA ALA A 228 -3.86 3.80 35.84
C ALA A 228 -5.05 4.72 36.21
N ILE A 229 -5.73 4.40 37.32
CA ILE A 229 -6.80 5.23 37.84
C ILE A 229 -6.15 6.42 38.58
N VAL A 230 -6.30 7.61 38.02
CA VAL A 230 -5.89 8.87 38.64
C VAL A 230 -7.15 9.52 39.23
N GLN A 231 -7.17 9.85 40.52
CA GLN A 231 -8.16 10.81 41.03
C GLN A 231 -7.47 12.13 41.33
N THR A 232 -8.16 13.22 41.02
CA THR A 232 -7.64 14.58 41.14
C THR A 232 -8.49 15.37 42.11
N ILE A 233 -7.86 16.07 43.05
CA ILE A 233 -8.48 17.16 43.80
C ILE A 233 -7.97 18.46 43.18
N THR A 234 -8.85 19.42 42.92
CA THR A 234 -8.43 20.75 42.49
C THR A 234 -8.62 21.74 43.64
N LEU A 235 -7.57 22.48 44.00
CA LEU A 235 -7.59 23.55 45.00
C LEU A 235 -7.20 24.87 44.33
N ASN A 236 -8.07 25.88 44.39
CA ASN A 236 -7.86 27.18 43.72
C ASN A 236 -7.42 27.04 42.23
N GLY A 237 -8.04 26.10 41.51
CA GLY A 237 -7.74 25.81 40.10
C GLY A 237 -6.47 24.97 39.85
N THR A 238 -5.71 24.62 40.89
CA THR A 238 -4.53 23.75 40.78
C THR A 238 -4.89 22.30 41.06
N ASN A 239 -4.59 21.40 40.12
CA ASN A 239 -4.85 19.97 40.23
C ASN A 239 -3.77 19.26 41.07
N ILE A 240 -4.20 18.37 41.96
CA ILE A 240 -3.35 17.50 42.77
C ILE A 240 -3.78 16.07 42.48
N ASP A 241 -2.90 15.33 41.81
CA ASP A 241 -3.19 13.99 41.31
C ASP A 241 -2.71 12.89 42.27
N PHE A 242 -3.63 11.96 42.55
CA PHE A 242 -3.42 10.77 43.37
C PHE A 242 -3.44 9.55 42.46
N GLU A 243 -2.25 9.07 42.11
CA GLU A 243 -2.07 7.82 41.35
C GLU A 243 -2.08 6.62 42.31
N GLU A 244 -2.93 5.63 42.04
CA GLU A 244 -2.84 4.33 42.72
C GLU A 244 -1.80 3.45 42.02
N ALA A 245 -0.85 2.92 42.79
CA ALA A 245 0.15 1.98 42.29
C ALA A 245 -0.49 0.61 41.99
N GLY A 246 -1.04 0.46 40.77
CA GLY A 246 -1.30 -0.80 40.09
C GLY A 246 -1.77 -1.99 40.95
N GLY A 247 -3.03 -1.97 41.40
CA GLY A 247 -3.67 -3.11 42.06
C GLY A 247 -5.07 -3.37 41.49
N SER A 248 -5.29 -4.55 40.93
CA SER A 248 -6.62 -5.00 40.49
C SER A 248 -7.44 -5.45 41.70
N GLY A 249 -8.29 -4.58 42.25
CA GLY A 249 -9.27 -5.00 43.25
C GLY A 249 -9.80 -3.89 44.12
N THR A 250 -11.12 -3.78 44.10
CA THR A 250 -11.99 -3.12 45.09
C THR A 250 -11.41 -3.08 46.52
N ASP A 251 -11.47 -1.90 47.16
CA ASP A 251 -11.15 -1.58 48.56
C ASP A 251 -9.69 -1.26 48.96
N SER A 252 -9.03 -0.33 48.27
CA SER A 252 -7.89 0.41 48.85
C SER A 252 -8.24 1.89 49.02
N ALA A 253 -8.69 2.28 50.21
CA ALA A 253 -8.83 3.69 50.58
C ALA A 253 -7.44 4.28 50.82
N TRP A 254 -7.12 5.45 50.23
CA TRP A 254 -5.86 6.14 50.53
C TRP A 254 -5.74 6.44 52.02
N GLU A 255 -4.57 6.17 52.59
CA GLU A 255 -4.32 6.56 53.97
C GLU A 255 -4.34 8.09 54.08
N LEU A 256 -5.09 8.60 55.06
CA LEU A 256 -5.33 10.03 55.26
C LEU A 256 -4.02 10.85 55.34
N ASN A 257 -2.94 10.25 55.85
CA ASN A 257 -1.64 10.90 55.98
C ASN A 257 -0.95 11.16 54.62
N ASP A 258 -1.10 10.27 53.65
CA ASP A 258 -0.53 10.44 52.30
C ASP A 258 -1.26 11.54 51.54
N VAL A 259 -2.58 11.63 51.73
CA VAL A 259 -3.41 12.70 51.17
C VAL A 259 -3.02 14.05 51.77
N ILE A 260 -2.82 14.11 53.09
CA ILE A 260 -2.35 15.32 53.78
C ILE A 260 -0.97 15.75 53.28
N SER A 261 -0.03 14.82 53.09
CA SER A 261 1.32 15.13 52.63
C SER A 261 1.30 15.75 51.23
N LYS A 262 0.61 15.12 50.27
CA LYS A 262 0.50 15.61 48.89
C LYS A 262 -0.18 16.97 48.77
N ILE A 263 -1.19 17.26 49.60
CA ILE A 263 -1.83 18.58 49.61
C ILE A 263 -0.86 19.63 50.18
N ASN A 264 -0.17 19.29 51.28
CA ASN A 264 0.80 20.20 51.89
C ASN A 264 2.01 20.49 50.97
N GLU A 265 2.42 19.54 50.14
CA GLU A 265 3.44 19.74 49.10
C GLU A 265 3.03 20.76 48.03
N SER A 266 1.72 20.97 47.82
CA SER A 266 1.17 21.95 46.87
C SER A 266 0.72 23.26 47.54
N THR A 267 1.04 23.47 48.82
CA THR A 267 0.62 24.66 49.59
C THR A 267 1.09 25.97 48.95
N GLU A 268 2.31 26.00 48.40
CA GLU A 268 2.86 27.22 47.80
C GLU A 268 2.08 27.69 46.56
N ASN A 269 1.44 26.75 45.83
CA ASN A 269 0.67 27.04 44.63
C ASN A 269 -0.82 27.24 44.91
N THR A 270 -1.34 26.59 45.96
CA THR A 270 -2.78 26.59 46.29
C THR A 270 -3.13 27.59 47.38
N GLY A 271 -2.19 27.95 48.26
CA GLY A 271 -2.44 28.73 49.47
C GLY A 271 -3.18 27.95 50.57
N VAL A 272 -3.34 26.63 50.45
CA VAL A 272 -4.15 25.77 51.33
C VAL A 272 -3.25 24.72 51.99
N THR A 273 -3.32 24.60 53.31
CA THR A 273 -2.65 23.56 54.10
C THR A 273 -3.64 22.48 54.55
N ALA A 274 -3.17 21.26 54.76
CA ALA A 274 -3.95 20.12 55.20
C ALA A 274 -3.46 19.56 56.55
N SER A 275 -4.38 19.13 57.40
CA SER A 275 -4.09 18.41 58.66
C SER A 275 -5.19 17.39 58.96
N ALA A 276 -4.93 16.41 59.82
CA ALA A 276 -5.96 15.50 60.31
C ALA A 276 -6.69 16.10 61.52
N ASP A 277 -8.03 16.03 61.54
CA ASP A 277 -8.87 16.40 62.68
C ASP A 277 -9.92 15.30 62.89
N ASN A 278 -9.86 14.58 64.02
CA ASN A 278 -10.71 13.42 64.33
C ASN A 278 -10.81 12.36 63.21
N GLY A 279 -9.70 12.04 62.56
CA GLY A 279 -9.66 11.05 61.48
C GLY A 279 -10.28 11.52 60.15
N LYS A 280 -10.54 12.83 60.02
CA LYS A 280 -11.00 13.48 58.79
C LYS A 280 -9.94 14.47 58.28
N LEU A 281 -9.97 14.72 56.97
CA LEU A 281 -9.12 15.73 56.32
C LEU A 281 -9.64 17.14 56.63
N LYS A 282 -8.80 17.99 57.20
CA LYS A 282 -9.07 19.41 57.44
C LYS A 282 -8.16 20.26 56.58
N LEU A 283 -8.75 21.15 55.79
CA LEU A 283 -8.05 22.12 54.94
C LEU A 283 -8.14 23.51 55.55
N THR A 284 -7.02 24.23 55.63
CA THR A 284 -6.91 25.55 56.26
C THR A 284 -6.16 26.51 55.32
N SER A 285 -6.72 27.70 55.10
CA SER A 285 -6.06 28.80 54.39
C SER A 285 -6.31 30.12 55.11
N ASN A 286 -5.45 31.11 54.88
CA ASN A 286 -5.59 32.47 55.40
C ASN A 286 -6.48 33.34 54.50
N GLU A 287 -6.86 32.85 53.32
CA GLU A 287 -7.73 33.49 52.34
C GLU A 287 -8.87 32.54 51.93
N SER A 288 -9.90 33.04 51.23
CA SER A 288 -10.94 32.19 50.66
C SER A 288 -10.35 31.28 49.57
N PHE A 289 -10.75 30.01 49.56
CA PHE A 289 -10.25 29.03 48.59
C PHE A 289 -11.36 28.13 48.04
N GLU A 290 -11.20 27.70 46.79
CA GLU A 290 -12.11 26.80 46.07
C GLU A 290 -11.59 25.36 46.12
N VAL A 291 -12.51 24.41 46.27
CA VAL A 291 -12.21 22.97 46.25
C VAL A 291 -13.16 22.28 45.27
N SER A 292 -12.63 21.52 44.32
CA SER A 292 -13.42 20.66 43.43
C SER A 292 -12.84 19.24 43.38
N GLY A 293 -13.68 18.24 43.09
CA GLY A 293 -13.31 16.81 43.09
C GLY A 293 -13.34 16.11 44.46
N ALA A 294 -13.58 16.83 45.57
CA ALA A 294 -13.42 16.32 46.94
C ALA A 294 -14.47 15.29 47.44
N LYS A 295 -15.47 14.91 46.62
CA LYS A 295 -16.52 13.97 47.05
C LYS A 295 -16.00 12.55 47.31
N ALA A 296 -14.88 12.17 46.71
CA ALA A 296 -14.33 10.82 46.81
C ALA A 296 -13.56 10.52 48.12
N LEU A 297 -13.31 11.53 48.97
CA LEU A 297 -12.43 11.40 50.14
C LEU A 297 -13.13 11.59 51.51
N GLY A 298 -14.47 11.54 51.54
CA GLY A 298 -15.21 11.44 52.79
C GLY A 298 -15.15 12.67 53.70
N ILE A 299 -15.08 13.88 53.15
CA ILE A 299 -15.26 15.13 53.93
C ILE A 299 -16.73 15.21 54.39
N SER A 300 -17.02 14.68 55.58
CA SER A 300 -18.30 14.85 56.25
C SER A 300 -18.26 16.12 57.10
N GLY A 301 -18.97 17.16 56.65
CA GLY A 301 -19.37 18.30 57.49
C GLY A 301 -20.47 17.90 58.48
N ASP A 302 -20.45 18.51 59.65
CA ASP A 302 -21.41 18.40 60.74
C ASP A 302 -22.53 19.45 60.65
N ASP A 303 -23.62 19.19 61.37
CA ASP A 303 -24.94 19.83 61.29
C ASP A 303 -25.04 21.34 61.61
N LYS A 304 -23.96 22.13 61.58
CA LYS A 304 -24.03 23.58 61.87
C LYS A 304 -23.08 24.43 61.03
N GLY A 305 -23.35 24.46 59.72
CA GLY A 305 -23.16 25.63 58.85
C GLY A 305 -21.76 26.24 58.76
N ASN A 306 -21.09 26.02 57.63
CA ASN A 306 -20.51 27.05 56.74
C ASN A 306 -19.38 26.43 55.91
N TYR A 307 -19.61 26.21 54.61
CA TYR A 307 -18.55 26.26 53.59
C TYR A 307 -19.10 26.84 52.29
N VAL A 308 -18.53 28.01 51.95
CA VAL A 308 -18.05 28.44 50.62
C VAL A 308 -18.93 28.03 49.43
N ALA A 309 -19.72 29.01 48.98
CA ALA A 309 -20.40 28.99 47.71
C ALA A 309 -19.40 29.08 46.54
N VAL A 310 -19.26 28.00 45.77
CA VAL A 310 -18.93 28.05 44.34
C VAL A 310 -19.65 26.90 43.63
N THR A 311 -20.62 27.25 42.77
CA THR A 311 -21.03 26.40 41.65
C THR A 311 -21.65 27.25 40.52
N GLY A 312 -20.94 27.33 39.40
CA GLY A 312 -21.53 27.20 38.06
C GLY A 312 -20.73 26.12 37.33
N ARG A 313 -21.17 25.34 36.33
CA ARG A 313 -22.41 25.01 35.58
C ARG A 313 -22.26 23.48 35.32
N ALA A 314 -23.25 22.63 35.03
CA ALA A 314 -24.31 22.79 34.05
C ALA A 314 -25.45 21.80 34.33
N SER A 315 -26.67 22.34 34.39
CA SER A 315 -27.93 21.68 34.09
C SER A 315 -28.89 22.82 33.76
N VAL A 316 -29.40 22.85 32.53
CA VAL A 316 -30.25 23.95 32.05
C VAL A 316 -31.62 23.83 32.73
N THR A 317 -31.80 24.59 33.80
CA THR A 317 -33.06 24.73 34.53
C THR A 317 -33.15 26.19 34.98
N ALA A 318 -34.26 26.86 34.70
CA ALA A 318 -34.45 28.29 35.01
C ALA A 318 -34.17 28.58 36.51
N SER A 319 -33.06 29.23 36.84
CA SER A 319 -32.62 29.39 38.24
C SER A 319 -32.00 30.72 38.64
N ASP A 320 -32.05 31.79 37.85
CA ASP A 320 -31.21 32.97 38.16
C ASP A 320 -32.00 34.25 38.51
N ALA A 321 -33.30 34.15 38.76
CA ALA A 321 -34.12 35.34 38.98
C ALA A 321 -34.96 35.38 40.27
N PHE A 322 -35.09 34.25 40.95
CA PHE A 322 -35.68 34.17 42.28
C PHE A 322 -34.56 33.79 43.26
N GLY A 323 -34.32 34.60 44.30
CA GLY A 323 -33.40 34.22 45.37
C GLY A 323 -33.87 32.93 46.08
N GLU A 324 -33.06 32.38 46.99
CA GLU A 324 -33.29 31.09 47.69
C GLU A 324 -34.69 30.86 48.30
N ASN A 325 -35.52 31.90 48.42
CA ASN A 325 -36.88 31.85 48.95
C ASN A 325 -38.01 32.12 47.92
N GLY A 326 -37.74 32.25 46.61
CA GLY A 326 -38.81 32.42 45.60
C GLY A 326 -39.40 33.84 45.48
N ILE A 327 -38.72 34.87 45.99
CA ILE A 327 -39.23 36.26 46.10
C ILE A 327 -38.44 37.21 45.19
N ILE A 328 -39.13 38.08 44.44
CA ILE A 328 -38.50 39.14 43.62
C ILE A 328 -37.80 40.18 44.53
N SER A 329 -36.48 40.31 44.40
CA SER A 329 -35.61 41.11 45.30
C SER A 329 -35.22 42.51 44.77
N THR A 330 -35.57 42.86 43.53
CA THR A 330 -35.17 44.14 42.89
C THR A 330 -36.36 44.95 42.40
N THR A 331 -36.15 46.27 42.24
CA THR A 331 -37.20 47.25 41.90
C THR A 331 -37.93 46.90 40.60
N ALA A 332 -39.26 46.80 40.71
CA ALA A 332 -40.27 46.43 39.72
C ALA A 332 -40.00 46.78 38.24
N ASN A 333 -40.26 45.81 37.34
CA ASN A 333 -40.39 45.99 35.90
C ASN A 333 -41.70 45.42 35.36
N THR A 334 -42.16 45.93 34.21
CA THR A 334 -43.30 45.41 33.45
C THR A 334 -42.85 44.36 32.42
N ILE A 335 -43.63 43.30 32.22
CA ILE A 335 -43.50 42.37 31.08
C ILE A 335 -44.64 42.62 30.09
N ASN A 336 -44.35 42.73 28.79
CA ASN A 336 -45.39 42.80 27.77
C ASN A 336 -45.66 41.39 27.23
N LEU A 337 -46.86 40.86 27.46
CA LEU A 337 -47.27 39.53 27.03
C LEU A 337 -48.45 39.62 26.06
N GLY A 338 -48.40 38.83 24.99
CA GLY A 338 -49.52 38.66 24.06
C GLY A 338 -49.45 37.34 23.31
N ALA A 339 -50.60 36.75 22.99
CA ALA A 339 -50.71 35.56 22.16
C ALA A 339 -51.16 35.93 20.74
N THR A 340 -50.88 35.07 19.76
CA THR A 340 -51.36 35.25 18.39
C THR A 340 -52.88 35.47 18.35
N GLY A 341 -53.32 36.60 17.79
CA GLY A 341 -54.74 37.00 17.74
C GLY A 341 -55.25 37.78 18.95
N TYR A 342 -54.41 38.06 19.94
CA TYR A 342 -54.71 38.83 21.14
C TYR A 342 -53.84 40.09 21.22
N THR A 343 -54.27 41.09 22.01
CA THR A 343 -53.53 42.36 22.13
C THR A 343 -52.51 42.23 23.26
N ALA A 344 -51.24 42.54 22.98
CA ALA A 344 -50.20 42.45 23.99
C ALA A 344 -50.39 43.53 25.06
N ASP A 345 -50.25 43.18 26.35
CA ASP A 345 -50.45 44.11 27.48
C ASP A 345 -49.27 44.06 28.46
N ASN A 346 -48.98 45.21 29.09
CA ASN A 346 -47.92 45.35 30.08
C ASN A 346 -48.42 44.91 31.46
N ILE A 347 -47.85 43.82 31.98
CA ILE A 347 -48.12 43.30 33.32
C ILE A 347 -47.00 43.77 34.25
N ALA A 348 -47.35 44.55 35.28
CA ALA A 348 -46.41 45.07 36.26
C ALA A 348 -46.25 44.11 37.45
N PHE A 349 -45.00 43.81 37.84
CA PHE A 349 -44.67 43.06 39.06
C PHE A 349 -44.18 43.99 40.17
N GLN A 350 -44.36 43.61 41.44
CA GLN A 350 -43.91 44.39 42.59
C GLN A 350 -42.75 43.70 43.33
N VAL A 351 -41.91 44.49 44.00
CA VAL A 351 -40.86 43.96 44.89
C VAL A 351 -41.52 43.17 46.01
N GLY A 352 -41.10 41.93 46.23
CA GLY A 352 -41.72 41.05 47.21
C GLY A 352 -42.83 40.14 46.67
N ASP A 353 -43.22 40.26 45.39
CA ASP A 353 -44.11 39.27 44.77
C ASP A 353 -43.42 37.89 44.75
N ASP A 354 -44.14 36.87 45.20
CA ASP A 354 -43.77 35.46 45.02
C ASP A 354 -44.32 34.91 43.70
N LEU A 355 -43.98 33.67 43.38
CA LEU A 355 -44.37 33.03 42.12
C LEU A 355 -45.90 32.94 41.94
N ASP A 356 -46.66 32.75 43.03
CA ASP A 356 -48.12 32.66 42.98
C ASP A 356 -48.77 34.04 42.74
N ALA A 357 -48.20 35.10 43.30
CA ALA A 357 -48.59 36.47 43.01
C ALA A 357 -48.33 36.84 41.53
N ILE A 358 -47.21 36.40 40.96
CA ILE A 358 -46.86 36.60 39.54
C ILE A 358 -47.84 35.86 38.63
N VAL A 359 -48.14 34.58 38.92
CA VAL A 359 -49.14 33.78 38.21
C VAL A 359 -50.49 34.47 38.23
N THR A 360 -50.91 34.99 39.39
CA THR A 360 -52.19 35.67 39.55
C THR A 360 -52.26 36.92 38.66
N ARG A 361 -51.23 37.78 38.68
CA ARG A 361 -51.21 39.02 37.86
C ARG A 361 -51.21 38.75 36.35
N ILE A 362 -50.57 37.68 35.88
CA ILE A 362 -50.61 37.30 34.46
C ILE A 362 -52.01 36.79 34.10
N ASN A 363 -52.61 35.94 34.94
CA ASN A 363 -53.95 35.41 34.71
C ASN A 363 -55.05 36.48 34.74
N ASP A 364 -54.90 37.52 35.57
CA ASP A 364 -55.82 38.66 35.60
C ASP A 364 -55.89 39.41 34.25
N LYS A 365 -54.83 39.30 33.42
CA LYS A 365 -54.75 39.88 32.08
C LYS A 365 -54.97 38.90 30.93
N ALA A 366 -55.22 37.62 31.22
CA ALA A 366 -55.34 36.55 30.23
C ALA A 366 -56.45 36.79 29.19
N THR A 367 -57.51 37.53 29.54
CA THR A 367 -58.59 37.89 28.59
C THR A 367 -58.14 38.89 27.53
N THR A 368 -57.14 39.72 27.85
CA THR A 368 -56.59 40.73 26.94
C THR A 368 -55.40 40.16 26.15
N THR A 369 -54.50 39.48 26.86
CA THR A 369 -53.25 38.95 26.30
C THR A 369 -53.39 37.57 25.66
N GLY A 370 -54.42 36.79 26.00
CA GLY A 370 -54.58 35.40 25.54
C GLY A 370 -53.61 34.40 26.18
N VAL A 371 -52.85 34.83 27.18
CA VAL A 371 -51.82 34.04 27.88
C VAL A 371 -52.27 33.75 29.31
N THR A 372 -52.34 32.48 29.70
CA THR A 372 -52.54 32.02 31.07
C THR A 372 -51.22 31.57 31.69
N ALA A 373 -51.09 31.65 33.00
CA ALA A 373 -49.92 31.22 33.76
C ALA A 373 -50.29 30.19 34.83
N SER A 374 -49.34 29.32 35.19
CA SER A 374 -49.45 28.42 36.35
C SER A 374 -48.09 28.24 37.02
N ASN A 375 -48.10 27.93 38.32
CA ASN A 375 -46.91 27.51 39.06
C ASN A 375 -46.81 25.99 38.98
N VAL A 376 -45.75 25.48 38.34
CA VAL A 376 -45.47 24.04 38.24
C VAL A 376 -44.08 23.79 38.81
N ASP A 377 -44.01 23.07 39.92
CA ASP A 377 -42.77 22.70 40.63
C ASP A 377 -41.85 23.90 40.94
N GLY A 378 -42.44 25.01 41.38
CA GLY A 378 -41.69 26.23 41.70
C GLY A 378 -41.22 27.03 40.48
N LYS A 379 -41.84 26.80 39.31
CA LYS A 379 -41.54 27.49 38.05
C LYS A 379 -42.78 28.09 37.43
N LEU A 380 -42.62 29.24 36.76
CA LEU A 380 -43.67 29.90 36.00
C LEU A 380 -43.86 29.20 34.64
N LYS A 381 -45.03 28.63 34.41
CA LYS A 381 -45.44 28.07 33.10
C LYS A 381 -46.44 29.02 32.45
N LEU A 382 -46.21 29.40 31.18
CA LEU A 382 -47.13 30.21 30.37
C LEU A 382 -47.78 29.34 29.29
N GLU A 383 -49.08 29.49 29.07
CA GLU A 383 -49.87 28.72 28.11
C GLU A 383 -50.79 29.65 27.32
N ALA A 384 -50.91 29.40 26.01
CA ALA A 384 -51.82 30.12 25.12
C ALA A 384 -52.26 29.21 23.96
N LYS A 385 -53.32 29.60 23.24
CA LYS A 385 -53.82 28.86 22.06
C LYS A 385 -53.04 29.13 20.77
N GLY A 386 -51.94 29.88 20.84
CA GLY A 386 -51.04 30.23 19.73
C GLY A 386 -49.73 30.79 20.27
N ASP A 387 -48.86 31.30 19.40
CA ASP A 387 -47.53 31.75 19.81
C ASP A 387 -47.61 32.84 20.87
N ILE A 388 -46.84 32.69 21.94
CA ILE A 388 -46.70 33.66 23.01
C ILE A 388 -45.56 34.61 22.63
N THR A 389 -45.92 35.87 22.39
CA THR A 389 -44.96 36.96 22.26
C THR A 389 -44.63 37.51 23.65
N VAL A 390 -43.33 37.52 23.98
CA VAL A 390 -42.80 38.14 25.20
C VAL A 390 -41.93 39.31 24.75
N ASN A 391 -42.48 40.52 24.81
CA ASN A 391 -41.75 41.72 24.44
C ASN A 391 -41.20 42.37 25.70
N GLY A 392 -39.87 42.37 25.81
CA GLY A 392 -39.20 43.23 26.75
C GLY A 392 -39.37 44.69 26.33
N GLY A 393 -39.87 45.56 27.22
CA GLY A 393 -39.92 47.01 26.96
C GLY A 393 -38.57 47.56 26.50
N THR A 394 -38.57 48.60 25.66
CA THR A 394 -37.46 49.10 24.83
C THR A 394 -36.27 49.74 25.58
N ALA A 395 -35.82 49.20 26.72
CA ALA A 395 -34.60 49.66 27.41
C ALA A 395 -33.68 48.48 27.80
N PRO A 396 -32.34 48.61 27.68
CA PRO A 396 -31.48 47.44 27.48
C PRO A 396 -30.89 46.81 28.76
N THR A 397 -31.28 47.22 29.98
CA THR A 397 -30.52 46.78 31.17
C THR A 397 -31.32 46.31 32.38
N ASN A 398 -32.65 46.27 32.36
CA ASN A 398 -33.44 45.62 33.40
C ASN A 398 -34.84 45.32 32.84
N ASN A 399 -35.08 44.09 32.37
CA ASN A 399 -36.37 43.70 31.79
C ASN A 399 -36.95 42.49 32.53
N ALA A 400 -38.24 42.52 32.86
CA ALA A 400 -38.89 41.45 33.62
C ALA A 400 -38.80 40.07 32.93
N ALA A 401 -38.66 40.04 31.60
CA ALA A 401 -38.47 38.80 30.84
C ALA A 401 -37.14 38.09 31.17
N SER A 402 -36.04 38.84 31.36
CA SER A 402 -34.75 38.23 31.76
C SER A 402 -34.76 37.80 33.24
N VAL A 403 -35.50 38.53 34.09
CA VAL A 403 -35.74 38.21 35.52
C VAL A 403 -36.82 37.12 35.69
N LEU A 404 -37.27 36.47 34.62
CA LEU A 404 -38.15 35.29 34.71
C LEU A 404 -37.57 34.11 33.92
N GLY A 405 -36.33 34.23 33.41
CA GLY A 405 -35.69 33.21 32.59
C GLY A 405 -36.33 33.01 31.22
N LEU A 406 -37.11 33.98 30.74
CA LEU A 406 -37.77 33.93 29.43
C LEU A 406 -36.85 34.60 28.40
N THR A 407 -36.04 33.81 27.68
CA THR A 407 -35.23 34.32 26.56
C THR A 407 -36.11 34.51 25.33
N ALA A 408 -36.08 35.70 24.72
CA ALA A 408 -36.75 35.95 23.45
C ALA A 408 -36.03 35.18 22.32
N ASP A 409 -36.68 34.17 21.76
CA ASP A 409 -36.28 33.53 20.51
C ASP A 409 -37.45 33.67 19.52
N THR A 410 -37.32 34.57 18.55
CA THR A 410 -38.29 34.78 17.47
C THR A 410 -38.17 33.75 16.34
N THR A 411 -37.45 32.64 16.51
CA THR A 411 -37.25 31.64 15.44
C THR A 411 -37.13 30.19 15.90
N LYS A 412 -37.92 29.78 16.91
CA LYS A 412 -38.14 28.34 17.17
C LYS A 412 -39.57 27.91 16.88
N ALA A 413 -39.98 28.11 15.64
CA ALA A 413 -40.78 27.11 14.96
C ALA A 413 -39.82 26.09 14.33
N ASP A 414 -39.24 25.21 15.15
CA ASP A 414 -38.91 23.88 14.64
C ASP A 414 -40.27 23.25 14.36
N ILE A 415 -40.68 23.35 13.09
CA ILE A 415 -41.92 22.81 12.55
C ILE A 415 -41.79 21.28 12.67
N LEU A 416 -42.20 20.75 13.81
CA LEU A 416 -42.47 19.33 13.98
C LEU A 416 -43.55 18.97 12.94
N GLY A 417 -43.23 18.09 11.99
CA GLY A 417 -44.22 17.53 11.07
C GLY A 417 -45.38 16.90 11.85
N GLU A 418 -46.56 16.78 11.24
CA GLU A 418 -47.70 16.15 11.92
C GLU A 418 -47.63 14.62 11.76
N ALA A 419 -47.66 13.87 12.86
CA ALA A 419 -48.02 12.46 12.81
C ALA A 419 -49.45 12.34 12.29
N LYS A 420 -49.64 11.62 11.18
CA LYS A 420 -50.95 11.43 10.55
C LYS A 420 -51.27 9.95 10.40
N ILE A 421 -52.40 9.52 10.94
CA ILE A 421 -52.98 8.19 10.70
C ILE A 421 -54.32 8.38 9.99
N THR A 422 -54.48 7.79 8.81
CA THR A 422 -55.76 7.79 8.08
C THR A 422 -56.34 6.40 8.11
N SER A 423 -57.60 6.27 8.54
CA SER A 423 -58.25 4.97 8.59
C SER A 423 -58.67 4.48 7.21
N THR A 424 -58.66 3.16 7.05
CA THR A 424 -58.91 2.48 5.76
C THR A 424 -60.40 2.36 5.42
N GLY A 425 -61.29 2.66 6.36
CA GLY A 425 -62.73 2.67 6.18
C GLY A 425 -63.47 2.68 7.51
N PHE A 426 -64.80 2.87 7.47
CA PHE A 426 -65.66 2.82 8.66
C PHE A 426 -66.78 1.80 8.46
N THR A 427 -66.96 0.92 9.44
CA THR A 427 -68.12 0.02 9.54
C THR A 427 -68.83 0.26 10.87
N MET A 428 -70.16 0.30 10.84
CA MET A 428 -70.95 0.65 12.02
C MET A 428 -70.78 -0.41 13.12
N PRO A 429 -70.39 -0.04 14.36
CA PRO A 429 -70.13 -1.01 15.41
C PRO A 429 -71.39 -1.83 15.76
N THR A 430 -71.27 -3.17 15.74
CA THR A 430 -72.35 -4.10 16.08
C THR A 430 -72.33 -4.58 17.54
N GLY A 431 -71.34 -4.13 18.31
CA GLY A 431 -71.17 -4.43 19.74
C GLY A 431 -70.31 -3.37 20.42
N ASN A 432 -70.39 -3.28 21.74
CA ASN A 432 -69.58 -2.33 22.50
C ASN A 432 -68.12 -2.80 22.56
N SER A 433 -67.20 -1.88 22.34
CA SER A 433 -65.76 -2.13 22.35
C SER A 433 -65.00 -0.86 22.78
N SER A 434 -63.67 -0.92 22.82
CA SER A 434 -62.83 0.23 23.11
C SER A 434 -61.60 0.26 22.22
N ILE A 435 -61.20 1.46 21.79
CA ILE A 435 -59.89 1.72 21.20
C ILE A 435 -59.05 2.53 22.19
N SER A 436 -57.74 2.48 22.08
CA SER A 436 -56.80 3.30 22.84
C SER A 436 -56.00 4.16 21.88
N ILE A 437 -56.04 5.48 22.08
CA ILE A 437 -55.21 6.44 21.34
C ILE A 437 -54.28 7.09 22.34
N ASN A 438 -52.96 6.98 22.12
CA ASN A 438 -51.94 7.46 23.06
C ASN A 438 -52.15 6.96 24.50
N GLY A 439 -52.60 5.71 24.65
CA GLY A 439 -52.83 5.07 25.95
C GLY A 439 -54.16 5.43 26.62
N THR A 440 -54.98 6.33 26.05
CA THR A 440 -56.30 6.69 26.58
C THR A 440 -57.41 5.94 25.86
N ASN A 441 -58.27 5.29 26.64
CA ASN A 441 -59.37 4.50 26.11
C ASN A 441 -60.53 5.39 25.64
N ILE A 442 -60.96 5.16 24.40
CA ILE A 442 -62.13 5.75 23.77
C ILE A 442 -63.13 4.62 23.53
N SER A 443 -64.31 4.75 24.12
CA SER A 443 -65.39 3.79 23.92
C SER A 443 -65.92 3.86 22.49
N VAL A 444 -66.19 2.70 21.90
CA VAL A 444 -66.89 2.54 20.63
C VAL A 444 -68.13 1.70 20.92
N LEU A 445 -69.30 2.35 20.99
CA LEU A 445 -70.56 1.75 21.38
C LEU A 445 -71.36 1.32 20.15
N THR A 446 -72.27 0.37 20.36
CA THR A 446 -73.16 -0.14 19.32
C THR A 446 -73.96 1.00 18.70
N GLY A 447 -73.84 1.18 17.38
CA GLY A 447 -74.56 2.20 16.62
C GLY A 447 -73.93 3.60 16.59
N ASP A 448 -72.73 3.79 17.14
CA ASP A 448 -72.01 5.06 17.00
C ASP A 448 -71.69 5.37 15.54
N THR A 449 -71.76 6.65 15.16
CA THR A 449 -71.29 7.14 13.87
C THR A 449 -69.85 7.67 13.96
N LEU A 450 -69.17 7.79 12.82
CA LEU A 450 -67.81 8.33 12.77
C LEU A 450 -67.70 9.74 13.36
N SER A 451 -68.76 10.56 13.26
CA SER A 451 -68.81 11.89 13.87
C SER A 451 -68.86 11.83 15.40
N ILE A 452 -69.66 10.92 15.97
CA ILE A 452 -69.75 10.73 17.43
C ILE A 452 -68.41 10.22 17.98
N ILE A 453 -67.71 9.37 17.24
CA ILE A 453 -66.36 8.89 17.62
C ILE A 453 -65.33 10.02 17.52
N LYS A 454 -65.32 10.79 16.42
CA LYS A 454 -64.47 11.98 16.24
C LYS A 454 -64.63 12.97 17.41
N ASP A 455 -65.87 13.30 17.78
CA ASP A 455 -66.13 14.26 18.86
C ASP A 455 -65.66 13.72 20.21
N ARG A 456 -65.77 12.42 20.46
CA ARG A 456 -65.20 11.80 21.68
C ARG A 456 -63.68 11.83 21.70
N ILE A 457 -63.02 11.61 20.57
CA ILE A 457 -61.55 11.69 20.48
C ILE A 457 -61.08 13.13 20.73
N ASN A 458 -61.70 14.11 20.06
CA ASN A 458 -61.35 15.53 20.21
C ASN A 458 -61.61 16.06 21.62
N ASN A 459 -62.65 15.57 22.31
CA ASN A 459 -62.97 15.96 23.68
C ASN A 459 -62.21 15.20 24.76
N ALA A 460 -61.44 14.15 24.41
CA ALA A 460 -60.69 13.35 25.36
C ALA A 460 -59.32 13.95 25.75
N GLY A 461 -58.92 15.08 25.15
CA GLY A 461 -57.71 15.81 25.54
C GLY A 461 -56.40 15.10 25.21
N LEU A 462 -56.37 14.29 24.14
CA LEU A 462 -55.28 13.35 23.83
C LEU A 462 -54.06 13.97 23.13
N GLY A 463 -54.08 15.27 22.84
CA GLY A 463 -53.10 15.90 21.94
C GLY A 463 -53.18 15.40 20.49
N VAL A 464 -54.31 14.78 20.12
CA VAL A 464 -54.61 14.26 18.78
C VAL A 464 -55.91 14.91 18.30
N THR A 465 -55.88 15.47 17.09
CA THR A 465 -57.05 16.01 16.40
C THR A 465 -57.60 14.96 15.44
N ALA A 466 -58.86 14.61 15.61
CA ALA A 466 -59.62 13.73 14.73
C ALA A 466 -60.46 14.55 13.72
N ASP A 467 -60.37 14.19 12.44
CA ASP A 467 -61.24 14.68 11.38
C ASP A 467 -61.90 13.53 10.60
N ASN A 468 -63.05 13.82 9.99
CA ASN A 468 -63.85 12.89 9.19
C ASN A 468 -64.36 13.50 7.88
N SER A 469 -63.85 14.67 7.47
CA SER A 469 -64.29 15.36 6.24
C SER A 469 -64.04 14.55 4.96
N SER A 470 -63.11 13.59 5.00
CA SER A 470 -62.77 12.69 3.89
C SER A 470 -63.60 11.40 3.84
N GLY A 471 -64.55 11.19 4.76
CA GLY A 471 -65.29 9.93 4.90
C GLY A 471 -64.55 8.81 5.64
N SER A 472 -63.28 9.04 5.99
CA SER A 472 -62.46 8.18 6.87
C SER A 472 -62.04 8.96 8.12
N LEU A 473 -61.67 8.25 9.19
CA LEU A 473 -61.13 8.89 10.39
C LEU A 473 -59.66 9.25 10.15
N VAL A 474 -59.35 10.54 10.20
CA VAL A 474 -57.99 11.07 10.10
C VAL A 474 -57.57 11.58 11.47
N LEU A 475 -56.51 11.01 12.03
CA LEU A 475 -55.90 11.45 13.28
C LEU A 475 -54.62 12.21 12.98
N THR A 476 -54.48 13.41 13.55
CA THR A 476 -53.32 14.29 13.38
C THR A 476 -52.79 14.74 14.72
N SER A 477 -51.48 14.81 14.89
CA SER A 477 -50.83 15.29 16.11
C SER A 477 -49.47 15.89 15.77
N ASN A 478 -49.04 16.91 16.50
CA ASN A 478 -47.66 17.42 16.46
C ASN A 478 -46.66 16.53 17.23
N SER A 479 -47.15 15.41 17.78
CA SER A 479 -46.41 14.43 18.57
C SER A 479 -46.70 13.01 18.05
N LYS A 480 -46.27 11.98 18.77
CA LYS A 480 -46.57 10.58 18.43
C LYS A 480 -48.06 10.25 18.56
N ILE A 481 -48.59 9.47 17.61
CA ILE A 481 -49.90 8.81 17.68
C ILE A 481 -49.67 7.30 17.80
N THR A 482 -50.14 6.67 18.88
CA THR A 482 -50.22 5.21 19.01
C THR A 482 -51.66 4.75 19.03
N ILE A 483 -51.95 3.68 18.30
CA ILE A 483 -53.25 3.03 18.25
C ILE A 483 -53.15 1.63 18.85
N ASP A 484 -53.98 1.36 19.85
CA ASP A 484 -54.21 0.03 20.41
C ASP A 484 -55.71 -0.13 20.71
N GLY A 485 -56.11 -1.24 21.35
CA GLY A 485 -57.47 -1.50 21.77
C GLY A 485 -57.95 -2.90 21.42
N GLU A 486 -59.26 -3.08 21.57
CA GLU A 486 -59.96 -4.31 21.22
C GLU A 486 -60.18 -4.40 19.69
N SER A 487 -60.01 -5.61 19.14
CA SER A 487 -60.06 -5.84 17.70
C SER A 487 -61.38 -5.43 17.05
N ALA A 488 -62.50 -5.52 17.77
CA ALA A 488 -63.82 -5.13 17.26
C ALA A 488 -63.93 -3.61 17.02
N GLY A 489 -63.47 -2.78 17.96
CA GLY A 489 -63.43 -1.32 17.81
C GLY A 489 -62.45 -0.84 16.75
N LEU A 490 -61.27 -1.48 16.68
CA LEU A 490 -60.24 -1.18 15.67
C LEU A 490 -60.72 -1.51 14.25
N THR A 491 -61.37 -2.67 14.07
CA THR A 491 -61.94 -3.10 12.79
C THR A 491 -63.10 -2.18 12.36
N ALA A 492 -63.95 -1.78 13.29
CA ALA A 492 -65.05 -0.85 13.02
C ALA A 492 -64.54 0.51 12.48
N LEU A 493 -63.40 0.97 12.99
CA LEU A 493 -62.79 2.24 12.60
C LEU A 493 -61.78 2.13 11.45
N GLY A 494 -61.48 0.92 10.96
CA GLY A 494 -60.48 0.70 9.90
C GLY A 494 -59.06 1.07 10.33
N LEU A 495 -58.74 0.88 11.62
CA LEU A 495 -57.45 1.16 12.23
C LEU A 495 -56.75 -0.16 12.57
N GLU A 496 -55.42 -0.20 12.47
CA GLU A 496 -54.61 -1.38 12.77
C GLU A 496 -54.02 -1.31 14.19
N LYS A 497 -53.97 -2.45 14.87
CA LYS A 497 -53.44 -2.54 16.24
C LYS A 497 -51.93 -2.38 16.22
N GLY A 498 -51.39 -1.56 17.13
CA GLY A 498 -49.96 -1.33 17.26
C GLY A 498 -49.41 -0.32 16.26
N THR A 499 -50.26 0.28 15.42
CA THR A 499 -49.84 1.38 14.56
C THR A 499 -49.31 2.52 15.41
N THR A 500 -48.05 2.85 15.20
CA THR A 500 -47.39 4.00 15.81
C THR A 500 -46.92 4.90 14.68
N GLN A 501 -47.39 6.15 14.66
CA GLN A 501 -46.85 7.18 13.78
C GLN A 501 -46.20 8.28 14.62
N VAL A 502 -45.01 8.71 14.20
CA VAL A 502 -44.25 9.78 14.84
C VAL A 502 -44.16 10.94 13.85
N ALA A 503 -44.20 12.15 14.37
CA ALA A 503 -43.87 13.36 13.62
C ALA A 503 -42.45 13.23 13.03
N THR A 504 -42.33 12.91 11.74
CA THR A 504 -41.05 13.00 11.00
C THR A 504 -40.95 14.38 10.37
N GLY A 505 -39.94 15.16 10.74
CA GLY A 505 -39.67 16.45 10.12
C GLY A 505 -39.22 16.26 8.66
N ASN A 506 -39.59 17.18 7.78
CA ASN A 506 -38.96 17.29 6.46
C ASN A 506 -37.86 18.35 6.52
N ALA A 507 -36.86 18.27 5.64
CA ALA A 507 -35.97 19.38 5.35
C ALA A 507 -36.82 20.52 4.78
N GLU A 508 -37.04 21.61 5.52
CA GLU A 508 -37.87 22.72 5.02
C GLU A 508 -37.13 24.05 5.11
N LYS A 509 -37.22 24.84 4.04
CA LYS A 509 -36.72 26.22 4.04
C LYS A 509 -37.70 27.12 3.29
N SER A 510 -38.19 28.12 4.04
CA SER A 510 -39.03 29.17 3.49
C SER A 510 -38.22 30.36 3.02
N PHE A 511 -38.61 30.90 1.87
CA PHE A 511 -38.02 32.05 1.21
C PHE A 511 -39.10 33.08 0.90
N THR A 512 -38.70 34.35 0.79
CA THR A 512 -39.56 35.43 0.30
C THR A 512 -39.02 35.87 -1.06
N PHE A 513 -39.84 35.82 -2.11
CA PHE A 513 -39.43 36.24 -3.44
C PHE A 513 -38.97 37.71 -3.45
N GLY A 514 -37.81 37.94 -4.06
CA GLY A 514 -37.35 39.27 -4.46
C GLY A 514 -37.87 39.67 -5.84
N ALA A 515 -37.26 40.70 -6.45
CA ALA A 515 -37.56 41.06 -7.82
C ALA A 515 -37.14 39.92 -8.78
N ILE A 516 -38.09 39.40 -9.57
CA ILE A 516 -37.85 38.31 -10.52
C ILE A 516 -37.17 38.90 -11.77
N ALA A 517 -36.00 38.36 -12.11
CA ALA A 517 -35.23 38.71 -13.30
C ALA A 517 -34.77 37.44 -14.02
N ALA A 518 -34.35 37.57 -15.28
CA ALA A 518 -33.80 36.43 -16.01
C ALA A 518 -32.49 35.95 -15.36
N GLY A 519 -32.41 34.66 -15.05
CA GLY A 519 -31.30 34.08 -14.30
C GLY A 519 -31.47 32.58 -14.10
N LYS A 520 -30.64 31.99 -13.24
CA LYS A 520 -30.65 30.55 -12.95
C LYS A 520 -30.68 30.28 -11.45
N ILE A 521 -31.54 29.37 -11.04
CA ILE A 521 -31.49 28.72 -9.72
C ILE A 521 -30.92 27.32 -9.95
N SER A 522 -30.07 26.83 -9.05
CA SER A 522 -29.66 25.43 -9.02
C SER A 522 -30.16 24.80 -7.72
N ILE A 523 -30.85 23.66 -7.83
CA ILE A 523 -31.25 22.85 -6.67
C ILE A 523 -30.63 21.47 -6.83
N ASN A 524 -29.86 21.03 -5.82
CA ASN A 524 -29.08 19.79 -5.87
C ASN A 524 -28.22 19.67 -7.16
N GLY A 525 -27.67 20.79 -7.63
CA GLY A 525 -26.83 20.86 -8.83
C GLY A 525 -27.61 20.91 -10.17
N THR A 526 -28.94 20.79 -10.16
CA THR A 526 -29.76 20.90 -11.38
C THR A 526 -30.18 22.35 -11.61
N GLU A 527 -29.80 22.91 -12.75
CA GLU A 527 -30.16 24.28 -13.14
C GLU A 527 -31.62 24.39 -13.61
N ILE A 528 -32.32 25.40 -13.09
CA ILE A 528 -33.68 25.80 -13.43
C ILE A 528 -33.62 27.24 -13.93
N GLU A 529 -33.97 27.44 -15.20
CA GLU A 529 -33.95 28.76 -15.83
C GLU A 529 -35.17 29.60 -15.44
N LEU A 530 -34.88 30.83 -14.99
CA LEU A 530 -35.85 31.87 -14.71
C LEU A 530 -35.92 32.87 -15.86
N SER A 531 -37.15 33.31 -16.16
CA SER A 531 -37.42 34.41 -17.08
C SER A 531 -37.94 35.63 -16.31
N ALA A 532 -37.75 36.84 -16.85
CA ALA A 532 -38.28 38.06 -16.25
C ALA A 532 -39.83 38.13 -16.25
N SER A 533 -40.50 37.20 -16.95
CA SER A 533 -41.97 37.07 -16.98
C SER A 533 -42.50 35.99 -16.03
N ASP A 534 -41.63 35.25 -15.35
CA ASP A 534 -42.06 34.19 -14.45
C ASP A 534 -42.81 34.78 -13.24
N THR A 535 -43.92 34.14 -12.87
CA THR A 535 -44.65 34.35 -11.62
C THR A 535 -44.20 33.35 -10.56
N GLN A 536 -44.50 33.63 -9.28
CA GLN A 536 -44.28 32.68 -8.17
C GLN A 536 -44.79 31.26 -8.50
N ASP A 537 -46.01 31.14 -9.02
CA ASP A 537 -46.60 29.85 -9.38
C ASP A 537 -45.82 29.16 -10.51
N SER A 538 -45.40 29.91 -11.54
CA SER A 538 -44.60 29.33 -12.63
C SER A 538 -43.21 28.86 -12.18
N ILE A 539 -42.62 29.49 -11.16
CA ILE A 539 -41.35 29.06 -10.57
C ILE A 539 -41.54 27.80 -9.72
N ILE A 540 -42.62 27.76 -8.92
CA ILE A 540 -43.01 26.55 -8.16
C ILE A 540 -43.20 25.36 -9.12
N ASP A 541 -43.92 25.57 -10.22
CA ASP A 541 -44.14 24.53 -11.23
C ASP A 541 -42.83 24.08 -11.88
N LYS A 542 -41.93 25.01 -12.21
CA LYS A 542 -40.60 24.67 -12.74
C LYS A 542 -39.76 23.85 -11.75
N ILE A 543 -39.77 24.19 -10.46
CA ILE A 543 -39.04 23.45 -9.42
C ILE A 543 -39.62 22.03 -9.26
N ASN A 544 -40.94 21.92 -9.18
CA ASN A 544 -41.62 20.63 -9.04
C ASN A 544 -41.47 19.75 -10.30
N ALA A 545 -41.50 20.35 -11.49
CA ALA A 545 -41.32 19.64 -12.75
C ALA A 545 -39.86 19.21 -13.00
N ALA A 546 -38.89 19.90 -12.42
CA ALA A 546 -37.47 19.53 -12.53
C ALA A 546 -37.13 18.20 -11.82
N GLY A 547 -38.00 17.72 -10.93
CA GLY A 547 -37.84 16.39 -10.32
C GLY A 547 -36.62 16.25 -9.41
N VAL A 548 -36.14 17.36 -8.84
CA VAL A 548 -34.86 17.46 -8.09
C VAL A 548 -34.90 16.91 -6.66
N GLY A 549 -35.93 16.14 -6.31
CA GLY A 549 -36.15 15.61 -4.96
C GLY A 549 -36.58 16.65 -3.92
N VAL A 550 -36.97 17.85 -4.36
CA VAL A 550 -37.46 18.95 -3.53
C VAL A 550 -38.83 19.38 -4.04
N THR A 551 -39.79 19.51 -3.14
CA THR A 551 -41.15 19.98 -3.41
C THR A 551 -41.24 21.46 -3.07
N ALA A 552 -41.71 22.27 -4.02
CA ALA A 552 -41.98 23.69 -3.84
C ALA A 552 -43.47 23.94 -3.59
N LYS A 553 -43.80 24.79 -2.60
CA LYS A 553 -45.18 25.19 -2.28
C LYS A 553 -45.25 26.66 -1.86
N ALA A 554 -46.29 27.38 -2.29
CA ALA A 554 -46.55 28.74 -1.80
C ALA A 554 -47.00 28.73 -0.32
N VAL A 555 -46.46 29.67 0.46
CA VAL A 555 -46.81 29.90 1.89
C VAL A 555 -47.50 31.24 2.08
N SER A 556 -47.24 32.20 1.19
CA SER A 556 -47.91 33.50 1.13
C SER A 556 -47.83 34.08 -0.30
N THR A 557 -48.42 35.26 -0.53
CA THR A 557 -48.40 35.96 -1.84
C THR A 557 -47.01 36.35 -2.34
N THR A 558 -45.99 36.24 -1.48
CA THR A 558 -44.59 36.49 -1.84
C THR A 558 -43.66 35.42 -1.24
N GLY A 559 -44.20 34.35 -0.64
CA GLY A 559 -43.43 33.38 0.14
C GLY A 559 -43.56 31.95 -0.41
N ILE A 560 -42.43 31.24 -0.50
CA ILE A 560 -42.33 29.86 -0.97
C ILE A 560 -41.62 29.00 0.07
N ASN A 561 -42.12 27.79 0.30
CA ASN A 561 -41.44 26.76 1.06
C ASN A 561 -40.89 25.72 0.10
N LEU A 562 -39.64 25.35 0.28
CA LEU A 562 -39.03 24.19 -0.35
C LEU A 562 -38.92 23.10 0.71
N SER A 563 -39.46 21.91 0.43
CA SER A 563 -39.45 20.78 1.34
C SER A 563 -38.92 19.50 0.69
N SER A 564 -38.17 18.69 1.44
CA SER A 564 -37.70 17.37 1.00
C SER A 564 -37.60 16.42 2.19
N GLU A 565 -37.67 15.12 1.94
CA GLU A 565 -37.38 14.10 2.95
C GLU A 565 -35.88 14.07 3.31
N SER A 566 -35.01 14.58 2.43
CA SER A 566 -33.54 14.67 2.63
C SER A 566 -33.04 16.11 2.63
N GLY A 567 -31.82 16.34 3.13
CA GLY A 567 -31.17 17.64 2.98
C GLY A 567 -30.97 18.00 1.50
N PHE A 568 -31.01 19.28 1.17
CA PHE A 568 -30.83 19.76 -0.20
C PHE A 568 -30.03 21.06 -0.27
N LEU A 569 -29.39 21.26 -1.42
CA LEU A 569 -28.54 22.41 -1.72
C LEU A 569 -29.27 23.36 -2.66
N ILE A 570 -29.17 24.66 -2.40
CA ILE A 570 -29.71 25.70 -3.27
C ILE A 570 -28.58 26.66 -3.63
N ASP A 571 -28.41 26.92 -4.91
CA ASP A 571 -27.46 27.89 -5.45
C ASP A 571 -28.10 28.65 -6.61
N GLY A 572 -27.38 29.58 -7.23
CA GLY A 572 -27.83 30.27 -8.43
C GLY A 572 -26.94 31.44 -8.81
N ASP A 573 -27.18 31.97 -10.01
CA ASP A 573 -26.58 33.24 -10.40
C ASP A 573 -27.17 34.41 -9.58
N ALA A 574 -26.59 35.61 -9.71
CA ALA A 574 -27.01 36.78 -8.92
C ALA A 574 -28.50 37.11 -9.10
N ALA A 575 -29.07 36.88 -10.28
CA ALA A 575 -30.47 37.13 -10.57
C ALA A 575 -31.37 36.04 -9.95
N GLY A 576 -31.02 34.77 -10.08
CA GLY A 576 -31.77 33.64 -9.50
C GLY A 576 -31.80 33.65 -7.98
N ARG A 577 -30.68 34.00 -7.33
CA ARG A 577 -30.64 34.14 -5.87
C ARG A 577 -31.45 35.34 -5.38
N THR A 578 -31.41 36.46 -6.10
CA THR A 578 -32.24 37.62 -5.79
C THR A 578 -33.73 37.29 -5.94
N ALA A 579 -34.08 36.49 -6.96
CA ALA A 579 -35.45 36.00 -7.14
C ALA A 579 -35.91 35.16 -5.93
N LEU A 580 -35.08 34.26 -5.38
CA LEU A 580 -35.40 33.51 -4.15
C LEU A 580 -35.19 34.31 -2.84
N GLY A 581 -34.91 35.61 -2.90
CA GLY A 581 -34.74 36.45 -1.70
C GLY A 581 -33.49 36.15 -0.87
N LEU A 582 -32.48 35.52 -1.46
CA LEU A 582 -31.24 35.09 -0.79
C LEU A 582 -30.19 36.19 -0.64
N GLY A 583 -30.49 37.43 -1.05
CA GLY A 583 -29.56 38.57 -0.99
C GLY A 583 -28.51 38.56 -2.12
N ALA A 584 -28.07 39.75 -2.53
CA ALA A 584 -27.25 39.95 -3.73
C ALA A 584 -25.75 39.67 -3.55
N ASP A 585 -25.21 39.59 -2.32
CA ASP A 585 -23.76 39.61 -2.08
C ASP A 585 -23.13 38.24 -1.79
N THR A 586 -22.02 37.99 -2.50
CA THR A 586 -21.06 36.86 -2.43
C THR A 586 -21.65 35.45 -2.53
N GLY A 587 -21.41 34.79 -3.67
CA GLY A 587 -21.86 33.42 -3.96
C GLY A 587 -21.62 32.46 -2.80
N GLY A 588 -22.69 31.85 -2.33
CA GLY A 588 -22.69 30.87 -1.25
C GLY A 588 -23.90 29.96 -1.41
N VAL A 589 -23.63 28.65 -1.43
CA VAL A 589 -24.66 27.61 -1.52
C VAL A 589 -25.45 27.59 -0.20
N VAL A 590 -26.76 27.75 -0.28
CA VAL A 590 -27.67 27.63 0.87
C VAL A 590 -27.93 26.15 1.11
N LYS A 591 -27.46 25.64 2.26
CA LYS A 591 -27.68 24.27 2.69
C LYS A 591 -28.96 24.18 3.53
N VAL A 592 -29.89 23.31 3.14
CA VAL A 592 -31.08 22.98 3.92
C VAL A 592 -30.91 21.56 4.46
N LYS A 593 -30.85 21.41 5.78
CA LYS A 593 -30.63 20.11 6.44
C LYS A 593 -31.93 19.31 6.50
N GLY A 594 -31.87 18.00 6.26
CA GLY A 594 -32.99 17.07 6.47
C GLY A 594 -33.08 16.55 7.90
N ALA A 595 -34.22 15.93 8.23
CA ALA A 595 -34.50 15.45 9.58
C ALA A 595 -33.62 14.28 10.03
N ASP A 596 -32.98 13.58 9.09
CA ASP A 596 -31.98 12.54 9.36
C ASP A 596 -30.53 13.06 9.38
N ALA A 597 -30.33 14.37 9.52
CA ALA A 597 -29.02 14.90 9.88
C ALA A 597 -28.68 14.42 11.30
N VAL A 598 -28.09 13.21 11.40
CA VAL A 598 -27.21 12.86 12.51
C VAL A 598 -26.33 14.07 12.72
N ASN A 599 -26.28 14.59 13.94
CA ASN A 599 -25.41 15.71 14.29
C ASN A 599 -23.94 15.22 14.22
N SER A 600 -23.45 14.97 13.00
CA SER A 600 -22.07 14.69 12.66
C SER A 600 -21.34 16.00 12.88
N GLY A 601 -20.46 16.02 13.88
CA GLY A 601 -19.71 17.22 14.18
C GLY A 601 -18.87 17.63 12.97
N THR A 602 -18.59 18.93 12.86
CA THR A 602 -17.78 19.48 11.79
C THR A 602 -16.30 19.33 12.10
N ILE A 603 -15.45 19.31 11.07
CA ILE A 603 -14.00 19.43 11.30
C ILE A 603 -13.65 20.85 11.77
N SER A 604 -12.61 20.97 12.61
CA SER A 604 -12.08 22.25 13.09
C SER A 604 -10.74 22.57 12.42
N GLY A 605 -10.69 23.72 11.76
CA GLY A 605 -9.62 24.16 10.89
C GLY A 605 -9.52 23.35 9.59
N ASP A 606 -8.90 23.94 8.57
CA ASP A 606 -8.65 23.27 7.29
C ASP A 606 -7.91 21.93 7.46
N ALA A 607 -8.19 20.98 6.57
CA ALA A 607 -7.60 19.65 6.55
C ALA A 607 -7.22 19.24 5.12
N SER A 608 -6.11 18.54 4.98
CA SER A 608 -5.63 18.04 3.68
C SER A 608 -5.07 16.63 3.85
N ILE A 609 -5.62 15.67 3.09
CA ILE A 609 -5.20 14.27 3.11
C ILE A 609 -4.66 13.86 1.73
N ARG A 610 -3.82 12.82 1.69
CA ARG A 610 -3.43 12.12 0.46
C ARG A 610 -4.14 10.77 0.43
N LEU A 611 -4.99 10.56 -0.57
CA LEU A 611 -5.73 9.32 -0.80
C LEU A 611 -5.21 8.68 -2.08
N ASN A 612 -4.56 7.52 -1.98
CA ASN A 612 -3.90 6.85 -3.12
C ASN A 612 -2.97 7.76 -3.94
N GLY A 613 -2.32 8.72 -3.27
CA GLY A 613 -1.39 9.69 -3.87
C GLY A 613 -2.01 11.02 -4.29
N GLU A 614 -3.34 11.11 -4.41
CA GLU A 614 -4.06 12.34 -4.75
C GLU A 614 -4.34 13.19 -3.50
N THR A 615 -4.16 14.51 -3.60
CA THR A 615 -4.36 15.41 -2.45
C THR A 615 -5.76 15.99 -2.44
N ILE A 616 -6.50 15.77 -1.35
CA ILE A 616 -7.89 16.23 -1.18
C ILE A 616 -7.96 17.19 -0.01
N ASN A 617 -8.52 18.38 -0.26
CA ASN A 617 -8.60 19.47 0.70
C ASN A 617 -10.03 19.67 1.21
N PHE A 618 -10.15 19.90 2.51
CA PHE A 618 -11.38 20.19 3.25
C PHE A 618 -11.22 21.49 4.03
N GLN A 619 -12.31 22.24 4.15
CA GLN A 619 -12.33 23.55 4.80
C GLN A 619 -12.82 23.42 6.25
N ASP A 620 -12.40 24.34 7.11
CA ASP A 620 -12.97 24.50 8.45
C ASP A 620 -14.51 24.50 8.41
N GLY A 621 -15.15 23.78 9.32
CA GLY A 621 -16.60 23.66 9.38
C GLY A 621 -17.23 22.65 8.40
N SER A 622 -16.44 21.93 7.59
CA SER A 622 -16.97 20.86 6.72
C SER A 622 -17.62 19.76 7.56
N ASP A 623 -18.84 19.36 7.21
CA ASP A 623 -19.53 18.23 7.82
C ASP A 623 -19.25 16.92 7.06
N LEU A 624 -19.80 15.81 7.55
CA LEU A 624 -19.53 14.49 6.98
C LEU A 624 -20.09 14.33 5.56
N ASP A 625 -21.14 15.06 5.21
CA ASP A 625 -21.72 15.06 3.86
C ASP A 625 -20.82 15.84 2.90
N ASP A 626 -20.30 17.00 3.32
CA ASP A 626 -19.30 17.76 2.57
C ASP A 626 -18.05 16.92 2.30
N ILE A 627 -17.55 16.24 3.33
CA ILE A 627 -16.36 15.39 3.25
C ILE A 627 -16.61 14.22 2.30
N THR A 628 -17.74 13.52 2.45
CA THR A 628 -18.12 12.38 1.60
C THR A 628 -18.28 12.79 0.15
N ASN A 629 -18.96 13.91 -0.12
CA ASN A 629 -19.13 14.45 -1.47
C ASN A 629 -17.80 14.87 -2.09
N LYS A 630 -16.89 15.47 -1.30
CA LYS A 630 -15.58 15.89 -1.79
C LYS A 630 -14.68 14.70 -2.15
N LEU A 631 -14.72 13.64 -1.35
CA LEU A 631 -14.01 12.39 -1.62
C LEU A 631 -14.56 11.66 -2.85
N ASN A 632 -15.89 11.60 -2.99
CA ASN A 632 -16.54 10.94 -4.14
C ASN A 632 -16.34 11.69 -5.47
N GLN A 633 -16.11 13.01 -5.44
CA GLN A 633 -15.70 13.76 -6.64
C GLN A 633 -14.31 13.35 -7.15
N SER A 634 -13.47 12.74 -6.32
CA SER A 634 -12.13 12.28 -6.68
C SER A 634 -12.05 10.78 -6.99
N THR A 635 -13.17 10.04 -6.99
CA THR A 635 -13.20 8.58 -7.16
C THR A 635 -12.53 8.10 -8.45
N ASP A 636 -12.67 8.82 -9.57
CA ASP A 636 -12.04 8.42 -10.84
C ASP A 636 -10.51 8.40 -10.78
N SER A 637 -9.92 9.26 -9.94
CA SER A 637 -8.48 9.35 -9.75
C SER A 637 -7.96 8.44 -8.63
N THR A 638 -8.77 8.23 -7.59
CA THR A 638 -8.34 7.51 -6.38
C THR A 638 -8.76 6.03 -6.40
N GLY A 639 -9.78 5.67 -7.16
CA GLY A 639 -10.42 4.35 -7.11
C GLY A 639 -11.26 4.11 -5.85
N VAL A 640 -11.45 5.12 -5.00
CA VAL A 640 -12.07 5.01 -3.68
C VAL A 640 -13.38 5.79 -3.61
N THR A 641 -14.42 5.15 -3.11
CA THR A 641 -15.70 5.77 -2.76
C THR A 641 -15.78 6.02 -1.27
N ALA A 642 -16.49 7.07 -0.88
CA ALA A 642 -16.78 7.43 0.50
C ALA A 642 -18.28 7.27 0.78
N SER A 643 -18.62 6.83 1.97
CA SER A 643 -19.98 6.71 2.48
C SER A 643 -20.00 6.96 3.98
N VAL A 644 -21.20 7.18 4.53
CA VAL A 644 -21.40 7.33 5.98
C VAL A 644 -21.94 6.03 6.54
N ASN A 645 -21.20 5.42 7.47
CA ASN A 645 -21.59 4.21 8.17
C ASN A 645 -21.68 4.49 9.67
N ASN A 646 -22.90 4.47 10.21
CA ASN A 646 -23.18 4.79 11.61
C ASN A 646 -22.60 6.14 12.07
N GLY A 647 -22.76 7.18 11.25
CA GLY A 647 -22.26 8.54 11.53
C GLY A 647 -20.73 8.69 11.41
N ARG A 648 -20.05 7.73 10.78
CA ARG A 648 -18.59 7.74 10.58
C ARG A 648 -18.26 7.66 9.10
N LEU A 649 -17.15 8.27 8.72
CA LEU A 649 -16.63 8.19 7.37
C LEU A 649 -16.14 6.76 7.07
N GLN A 650 -16.70 6.13 6.05
CA GLN A 650 -16.25 4.86 5.51
C GLN A 650 -15.74 5.05 4.09
N LEU A 651 -14.47 4.74 3.87
CA LEU A 651 -13.85 4.70 2.54
C LEU A 651 -13.83 3.25 2.07
N THR A 652 -14.23 3.00 0.82
CA THR A 652 -14.23 1.68 0.20
C THR A 652 -13.56 1.75 -1.16
N SER A 653 -12.61 0.87 -1.44
CA SER A 653 -12.06 0.74 -2.79
C SER A 653 -13.11 0.12 -3.72
N SER A 654 -13.34 0.78 -4.86
CA SER A 654 -14.25 0.35 -5.92
C SER A 654 -13.58 -0.56 -6.95
N ASP A 655 -12.24 -0.53 -7.03
CA ASP A 655 -11.41 -1.28 -7.97
C ASP A 655 -10.74 -2.53 -7.35
N GLY A 656 -11.02 -2.79 -6.07
CA GLY A 656 -10.47 -3.90 -5.30
C GLY A 656 -8.99 -3.75 -4.93
N LYS A 657 -8.43 -2.54 -5.07
CA LYS A 657 -7.06 -2.22 -4.64
C LYS A 657 -7.02 -1.76 -3.18
N ALA A 658 -5.79 -1.61 -2.66
CA ALA A 658 -5.57 -1.03 -1.35
C ALA A 658 -5.99 0.45 -1.30
N VAL A 659 -6.57 0.87 -0.16
CA VAL A 659 -6.76 2.26 0.21
C VAL A 659 -5.53 2.72 1.01
N LYS A 660 -4.74 3.61 0.42
CA LYS A 660 -3.59 4.27 1.05
C LYS A 660 -3.98 5.66 1.53
N LEU A 661 -3.79 5.91 2.82
CA LEU A 661 -4.11 7.16 3.51
C LEU A 661 -2.84 7.76 4.12
N GLU A 662 -2.57 9.02 3.79
CA GLU A 662 -1.52 9.83 4.41
C GLU A 662 -2.05 11.23 4.73
N ASP A 663 -1.43 11.91 5.69
CA ASP A 663 -1.65 13.33 5.89
C ASP A 663 -0.92 14.12 4.79
N ALA A 664 -1.62 14.99 4.06
CA ALA A 664 -0.95 16.05 3.29
C ALA A 664 -0.58 17.23 4.21
N THR A 665 -1.40 17.49 5.22
CA THR A 665 -1.09 18.37 6.35
C THR A 665 -1.22 17.57 7.64
N ALA A 666 -0.22 17.62 8.52
CA ALA A 666 -0.18 16.81 9.74
C ALA A 666 -1.45 16.97 10.60
N GLY A 667 -2.04 15.83 11.01
CA GLY A 667 -3.23 15.79 11.85
C GLY A 667 -4.57 15.89 11.09
N SER A 668 -4.55 15.99 9.76
CA SER A 668 -5.77 16.09 8.94
C SER A 668 -6.61 14.82 8.98
N LEU A 669 -5.98 13.64 8.91
CA LEU A 669 -6.65 12.34 9.02
C LEU A 669 -7.35 12.22 10.38
N SER A 670 -6.70 12.64 11.46
CA SER A 670 -7.29 12.63 12.80
C SER A 670 -8.53 13.52 12.90
N LYS A 671 -8.55 14.68 12.23
CA LYS A 671 -9.75 15.54 12.16
C LYS A 671 -10.92 14.85 11.45
N LEU A 672 -10.63 14.01 10.45
CA LEU A 672 -11.62 13.21 9.72
C LEU A 672 -11.95 11.88 10.43
N GLY A 673 -11.38 11.63 11.60
CA GLY A 673 -11.52 10.36 12.33
C GLY A 673 -10.76 9.19 11.71
N LEU A 674 -9.94 9.41 10.70
CA LEU A 674 -9.16 8.40 10.00
C LEU A 674 -7.74 8.27 10.59
N SER A 675 -7.07 7.16 10.29
CA SER A 675 -5.67 6.92 10.63
C SER A 675 -4.85 6.69 9.37
N ALA A 676 -3.58 7.11 9.38
CA ALA A 676 -2.66 6.86 8.27
C ALA A 676 -2.37 5.36 8.14
N GLY A 677 -2.18 4.89 6.91
CA GLY A 677 -1.88 3.48 6.64
C GLY A 677 -2.28 3.05 5.23
N THR A 678 -1.96 1.81 4.90
CA THR A 678 -2.41 1.14 3.66
C THR A 678 -3.22 -0.08 4.05
N THR A 679 -4.46 -0.18 3.57
CA THR A 679 -5.31 -1.35 3.83
C THR A 679 -4.96 -2.52 2.93
N ASP A 680 -5.15 -3.74 3.41
CA ASP A 680 -5.20 -4.91 2.54
C ASP A 680 -6.57 -5.06 1.88
N ALA A 681 -6.60 -5.18 0.56
CA ALA A 681 -7.80 -5.64 -0.15
C ALA A 681 -8.09 -7.09 0.22
N LYS A 682 -9.35 -7.37 0.56
CA LYS A 682 -9.80 -8.69 1.01
C LYS A 682 -11.00 -9.13 0.20
N LEU A 683 -11.10 -10.44 0.00
CA LEU A 683 -12.24 -11.05 -0.68
C LEU A 683 -13.54 -10.75 0.09
N VAL A 684 -14.54 -10.17 -0.56
CA VAL A 684 -15.81 -9.79 0.10
C VAL A 684 -16.65 -11.01 0.44
N THR A 685 -16.70 -11.98 -0.46
CA THR A 685 -17.47 -13.24 -0.32
C THR A 685 -16.57 -14.43 -0.62
N GLY A 686 -16.69 -15.51 0.16
CA GLY A 686 -15.94 -16.74 -0.13
C GLY A 686 -16.26 -17.30 -1.52
N THR A 687 -15.25 -17.83 -2.19
CA THR A 687 -15.36 -18.36 -3.57
C THR A 687 -14.39 -19.52 -3.79
N SER A 688 -14.32 -20.07 -5.00
CA SER A 688 -13.32 -21.07 -5.37
C SER A 688 -12.83 -20.91 -6.79
N LEU A 689 -11.58 -21.33 -7.03
CA LEU A 689 -10.93 -21.33 -8.33
C LEU A 689 -10.53 -22.77 -8.68
N SER A 690 -10.63 -23.18 -9.95
CA SER A 690 -10.10 -24.46 -10.42
C SER A 690 -8.84 -24.24 -11.27
N LEU A 691 -7.74 -24.85 -10.86
CA LEU A 691 -6.48 -24.87 -11.62
C LEU A 691 -6.13 -26.32 -11.98
N ASN A 692 -5.96 -26.61 -13.28
CA ASN A 692 -5.74 -27.97 -13.79
C ASN A 692 -6.76 -29.01 -13.28
N GLY A 693 -8.00 -28.58 -13.03
CA GLY A 693 -9.06 -29.44 -12.50
C GLY A 693 -9.06 -29.61 -10.98
N THR A 694 -8.06 -29.09 -10.27
CA THR A 694 -8.03 -29.06 -8.80
C THR A 694 -8.72 -27.81 -8.28
N GLU A 695 -9.73 -27.97 -7.42
CA GLU A 695 -10.44 -26.86 -6.80
C GLU A 695 -9.71 -26.31 -5.58
N ILE A 696 -9.62 -24.97 -5.51
CA ILE A 696 -8.97 -24.20 -4.46
C ILE A 696 -10.04 -23.30 -3.83
N LYS A 697 -10.35 -23.55 -2.56
CA LYS A 697 -11.37 -22.79 -1.81
C LYS A 697 -10.74 -21.57 -1.16
N LEU A 698 -11.37 -20.41 -1.32
CA LEU A 698 -10.92 -19.12 -0.81
C LEU A 698 -12.00 -18.57 0.12
N GLY A 699 -11.62 -18.26 1.36
CA GLY A 699 -12.56 -17.77 2.37
C GLY A 699 -12.90 -16.29 2.19
N ALA A 700 -14.08 -15.88 2.67
CA ALA A 700 -14.38 -14.45 2.82
C ALA A 700 -13.34 -13.82 3.77
N GLY A 701 -12.86 -12.62 3.44
CA GLY A 701 -11.83 -11.92 4.19
C GLY A 701 -10.39 -12.32 3.85
N SER A 702 -10.16 -13.29 2.96
CA SER A 702 -8.80 -13.65 2.52
C SER A 702 -8.13 -12.48 1.78
N SER A 703 -6.90 -12.12 2.20
CA SER A 703 -6.04 -11.20 1.46
C SER A 703 -5.45 -11.87 0.23
N LEU A 704 -4.93 -11.07 -0.71
CA LEU A 704 -4.24 -11.62 -1.89
C LEU A 704 -3.06 -12.52 -1.52
N ASP A 705 -2.32 -12.18 -0.46
CA ASP A 705 -1.20 -12.98 0.03
C ASP A 705 -1.66 -14.36 0.56
N THR A 706 -2.85 -14.39 1.20
CA THR A 706 -3.48 -15.65 1.64
C THR A 706 -3.95 -16.46 0.43
N ILE A 707 -4.47 -15.81 -0.61
CA ILE A 707 -4.91 -16.46 -1.86
C ILE A 707 -3.71 -17.08 -2.59
N VAL A 708 -2.62 -16.32 -2.75
CA VAL A 708 -1.35 -16.80 -3.32
C VAL A 708 -0.84 -18.04 -2.57
N THR A 709 -0.84 -17.98 -1.24
CA THR A 709 -0.45 -19.12 -0.39
C THR A 709 -1.36 -20.33 -0.62
N SER A 710 -2.67 -20.12 -0.70
CA SER A 710 -3.66 -21.19 -0.92
C SER A 710 -3.45 -21.88 -2.27
N ILE A 711 -3.18 -21.11 -3.32
CA ILE A 711 -2.89 -21.64 -4.66
C ILE A 711 -1.58 -22.43 -4.67
N ASN A 712 -0.51 -21.86 -4.11
CA ASN A 712 0.80 -22.50 -4.08
C ASN A 712 0.82 -23.79 -3.23
N THR A 713 0.00 -23.85 -2.17
CA THR A 713 -0.13 -25.05 -1.33
C THR A 713 -0.96 -26.14 -2.00
N ALA A 714 -1.90 -25.78 -2.88
CA ALA A 714 -2.80 -26.72 -3.56
C ALA A 714 -2.10 -27.64 -4.58
N SER A 715 -0.80 -27.46 -4.84
CA SER A 715 0.04 -28.36 -5.65
C SER A 715 -0.50 -28.65 -7.06
N THR A 716 -1.12 -27.65 -7.70
CA THR A 716 -1.78 -27.79 -9.01
C THR A 716 -0.80 -27.78 -10.20
N GLY A 717 0.49 -27.55 -9.94
CA GLY A 717 1.50 -27.29 -10.98
C GLY A 717 1.49 -25.85 -11.51
N VAL A 718 0.70 -24.97 -10.90
CA VAL A 718 0.65 -23.53 -11.17
C VAL A 718 1.19 -22.79 -9.96
N THR A 719 2.07 -21.82 -10.19
CA THR A 719 2.61 -20.92 -9.17
C THR A 719 1.84 -19.60 -9.22
N ALA A 720 1.39 -19.12 -8.07
CA ALA A 720 0.79 -17.81 -7.91
C ALA A 720 1.80 -16.83 -7.30
N ALA A 721 1.74 -15.57 -7.73
CA ALA A 721 2.47 -14.46 -7.14
C ALA A 721 1.62 -13.18 -7.15
N LYS A 722 1.96 -12.26 -6.26
CA LYS A 722 1.40 -10.91 -6.20
C LYS A 722 2.40 -9.96 -6.85
N ASN A 723 1.94 -9.17 -7.81
CA ASN A 723 2.75 -8.14 -8.45
C ASN A 723 2.72 -6.85 -7.61
N ASP A 724 3.65 -5.92 -7.90
CA ASP A 724 3.76 -4.63 -7.19
C ASP A 724 2.51 -3.76 -7.34
N ASP A 725 1.75 -3.93 -8.42
CA ASP A 725 0.48 -3.26 -8.67
C ASP A 725 -0.72 -3.87 -7.89
N GLY A 726 -0.47 -4.90 -7.09
CA GLY A 726 -1.47 -5.64 -6.34
C GLY A 726 -2.27 -6.66 -7.16
N SER A 727 -1.89 -6.93 -8.42
CA SER A 727 -2.53 -7.96 -9.25
C SER A 727 -2.03 -9.38 -8.91
N LEU A 728 -2.86 -10.38 -9.21
CA LEU A 728 -2.51 -11.79 -9.13
C LEU A 728 -1.89 -12.24 -10.45
N SER A 729 -0.69 -12.80 -10.42
CA SER A 729 -0.11 -13.53 -11.54
C SER A 729 -0.10 -15.03 -11.26
N LEU A 730 -0.50 -15.82 -12.24
CA LEU A 730 -0.38 -17.27 -12.24
C LEU A 730 0.60 -17.66 -13.34
N SER A 731 1.56 -18.51 -13.04
CA SER A 731 2.55 -18.98 -14.00
C SER A 731 2.80 -20.48 -13.88
N SER A 732 3.22 -21.09 -14.98
CA SER A 732 3.67 -22.47 -15.03
C SER A 732 4.65 -22.67 -16.18
N ASN A 733 5.52 -23.68 -16.05
CA ASN A 733 6.40 -24.09 -17.14
C ASN A 733 5.72 -24.98 -18.20
N LYS A 734 4.44 -25.32 -17.96
CA LYS A 734 3.58 -26.12 -18.83
C LYS A 734 2.26 -25.40 -19.07
N ASN A 735 1.50 -25.91 -20.02
CA ASN A 735 0.12 -25.46 -20.21
C ASN A 735 -0.66 -25.68 -18.91
N PHE A 736 -1.49 -24.72 -18.54
CA PHE A 736 -2.40 -24.87 -17.41
C PHE A 736 -3.78 -24.31 -17.73
N SER A 737 -4.81 -24.94 -17.17
CA SER A 737 -6.18 -24.47 -17.31
C SER A 737 -6.60 -23.69 -16.08
N VAL A 738 -7.22 -22.54 -16.33
CA VAL A 738 -7.88 -21.70 -15.34
C VAL A 738 -9.38 -21.81 -15.59
N ALA A 739 -10.12 -22.22 -14.57
CA ALA A 739 -11.58 -22.32 -14.62
C ALA A 739 -12.17 -21.87 -13.28
N ASP A 740 -13.46 -21.56 -13.28
CA ASP A 740 -14.14 -21.27 -12.02
C ASP A 740 -14.24 -22.53 -11.15
N GLY A 741 -14.28 -22.34 -9.84
CA GLY A 741 -14.58 -23.42 -8.91
C GLY A 741 -16.09 -23.68 -8.82
N ALA A 742 -16.51 -24.53 -7.87
CA ALA A 742 -17.92 -24.86 -7.67
C ALA A 742 -18.80 -23.64 -7.34
N ALA A 743 -18.22 -22.57 -6.78
CA ALA A 743 -18.93 -21.33 -6.47
C ALA A 743 -19.22 -20.44 -7.70
N GLY A 744 -18.58 -20.68 -8.85
CA GLY A 744 -18.86 -19.98 -10.11
C GLY A 744 -18.60 -18.47 -10.12
N THR A 745 -17.83 -17.96 -9.16
CA THR A 745 -17.55 -16.53 -8.98
C THR A 745 -16.06 -16.21 -8.81
N GLY A 746 -15.19 -17.23 -8.76
CA GLY A 746 -13.78 -17.05 -8.38
C GLY A 746 -12.96 -16.35 -9.45
N LEU A 747 -13.29 -16.58 -10.72
CA LEU A 747 -12.63 -15.91 -11.84
C LEU A 747 -12.94 -14.42 -11.85
N ALA A 748 -14.22 -14.06 -11.73
CA ALA A 748 -14.64 -12.67 -11.67
C ALA A 748 -14.10 -11.98 -10.41
N ALA A 749 -14.11 -12.66 -9.27
CA ALA A 749 -13.64 -12.09 -8.02
C ALA A 749 -12.15 -11.74 -8.04
N LEU A 750 -11.34 -12.59 -8.69
CA LEU A 750 -9.90 -12.41 -8.80
C LEU A 750 -9.47 -11.77 -10.13
N GLY A 751 -10.40 -11.38 -10.99
CA GLY A 751 -10.09 -10.73 -12.28
C GLY A 751 -9.40 -11.61 -13.31
N LEU A 752 -9.58 -12.94 -13.27
CA LEU A 752 -9.00 -13.88 -14.24
C LEU A 752 -10.00 -14.26 -15.33
N THR A 753 -9.46 -14.68 -16.48
CA THR A 753 -10.25 -15.20 -17.60
C THR A 753 -10.14 -16.73 -17.65
N ALA A 754 -11.26 -17.42 -17.89
CA ALA A 754 -11.27 -18.87 -18.08
C ALA A 754 -10.53 -19.25 -19.37
N GLY A 755 -9.78 -20.36 -19.33
CA GLY A 755 -9.15 -20.92 -20.52
C GLY A 755 -7.91 -21.75 -20.23
N THR A 756 -7.33 -22.29 -21.29
CA THR A 756 -6.03 -22.95 -21.25
C THR A 756 -4.95 -21.95 -21.64
N ASN A 757 -4.11 -21.60 -20.67
CA ASN A 757 -2.90 -20.82 -20.92
C ASN A 757 -1.84 -21.76 -21.46
N THR A 758 -1.39 -21.50 -22.68
CA THR A 758 -0.41 -22.33 -23.39
C THR A 758 0.99 -21.83 -23.09
N ALA A 759 1.90 -22.74 -22.76
CA ALA A 759 3.27 -22.38 -22.50
C ALA A 759 4.00 -22.11 -23.82
N VAL A 760 4.74 -21.00 -23.85
CA VAL A 760 5.54 -20.58 -25.00
C VAL A 760 7.00 -20.74 -24.64
N THR A 761 7.76 -21.43 -25.50
CA THR A 761 9.22 -21.49 -25.37
C THR A 761 9.83 -20.17 -25.83
N GLN A 762 10.59 -19.54 -24.94
CA GLN A 762 11.29 -18.29 -25.19
C GLN A 762 12.77 -18.45 -24.87
N GLU A 763 13.61 -17.68 -25.56
CA GLU A 763 15.04 -17.57 -25.26
C GLU A 763 15.28 -16.31 -24.43
N THR A 764 16.13 -16.40 -23.42
CA THR A 764 16.66 -15.22 -22.71
C THR A 764 18.14 -15.39 -22.39
N SER A 765 18.80 -14.29 -22.06
CA SER A 765 20.21 -14.27 -21.66
C SER A 765 20.36 -14.33 -20.14
N VAL A 766 21.52 -14.77 -19.65
CA VAL A 766 21.81 -14.81 -18.20
C VAL A 766 21.85 -13.39 -17.60
N SER A 767 22.16 -12.34 -18.38
CA SER A 767 22.15 -10.96 -17.89
C SER A 767 20.75 -10.39 -17.65
N ASP A 768 19.74 -10.92 -18.34
CA ASP A 768 18.36 -10.42 -18.26
C ASP A 768 17.52 -11.15 -17.20
N LEU A 769 18.13 -12.10 -16.48
CA LEU A 769 17.47 -12.88 -15.44
C LEU A 769 17.24 -12.07 -14.18
N SER A 770 16.02 -12.19 -13.63
CA SER A 770 15.65 -11.66 -12.33
C SER A 770 15.05 -12.78 -11.47
N ILE A 771 15.48 -12.85 -10.22
CA ILE A 771 14.98 -13.75 -9.19
C ILE A 771 14.18 -12.99 -8.12
N THR A 772 13.72 -11.76 -8.38
CA THR A 772 12.92 -10.99 -7.41
C THR A 772 11.50 -11.53 -7.24
N SER A 773 11.01 -12.37 -8.16
CA SER A 773 9.70 -13.02 -8.10
C SER A 773 9.83 -14.54 -8.20
N ALA A 774 8.79 -15.27 -7.78
CA ALA A 774 8.80 -16.74 -7.83
C ALA A 774 8.80 -17.25 -9.27
N GLU A 775 8.11 -16.55 -10.17
CA GLU A 775 8.14 -16.80 -11.61
C GLU A 775 9.53 -16.54 -12.19
N GLY A 776 10.12 -15.36 -11.91
CA GLY A 776 11.46 -15.00 -12.38
C GLY A 776 12.53 -16.00 -11.91
N ALA A 777 12.41 -16.49 -10.68
CA ALA A 777 13.27 -17.53 -10.14
C ALA A 777 13.14 -18.86 -10.92
N GLN A 778 11.92 -19.29 -11.27
CA GLN A 778 11.71 -20.50 -12.07
C GLN A 778 12.27 -20.37 -13.50
N ILE A 779 12.03 -19.22 -14.15
CA ILE A 779 12.60 -18.89 -15.47
C ILE A 779 14.13 -18.93 -15.40
N SER A 780 14.71 -18.36 -14.34
CA SER A 780 16.15 -18.32 -14.12
C SER A 780 16.74 -19.73 -13.99
N ILE A 781 16.10 -20.64 -13.25
CA ILE A 781 16.57 -22.03 -13.13
C ILE A 781 16.65 -22.71 -14.51
N GLN A 782 15.60 -22.61 -15.33
CA GLN A 782 15.58 -23.24 -16.66
C GLN A 782 16.62 -22.63 -17.60
N THR A 783 16.75 -21.31 -17.59
CA THR A 783 17.71 -20.59 -18.43
C THR A 783 19.15 -20.92 -18.02
N LEU A 784 19.44 -20.98 -16.72
CA LEU A 784 20.77 -21.32 -16.20
C LEU A 784 21.14 -22.77 -16.54
N ASP A 785 20.20 -23.72 -16.53
CA ASP A 785 20.45 -25.09 -16.97
C ASP A 785 20.87 -25.13 -18.46
N GLY A 786 20.23 -24.32 -19.31
CA GLY A 786 20.64 -24.14 -20.72
C GLY A 786 22.03 -23.50 -20.87
N ALA A 787 22.32 -22.47 -20.07
CA ALA A 787 23.63 -21.81 -20.07
C ALA A 787 24.76 -22.75 -19.60
N ILE A 788 24.52 -23.59 -18.59
CA ILE A 788 25.47 -24.61 -18.13
C ILE A 788 25.74 -25.62 -19.25
N GLN A 789 24.69 -26.10 -19.94
CA GLN A 789 24.83 -27.01 -21.08
C GLN A 789 25.64 -26.38 -22.22
N GLN A 790 25.47 -25.07 -22.48
CA GLN A 790 26.26 -24.34 -23.47
C GLN A 790 27.74 -24.35 -23.11
N ILE A 791 28.10 -24.06 -21.85
CA ILE A 791 29.49 -24.11 -21.38
C ILE A 791 30.04 -25.53 -21.46
N ASP A 792 29.31 -26.55 -20.98
CA ASP A 792 29.76 -27.94 -21.03
C ASP A 792 29.99 -28.42 -22.47
N GLY A 793 29.18 -27.95 -23.42
CA GLY A 793 29.40 -28.17 -24.85
C GLY A 793 30.71 -27.55 -25.37
N GLU A 794 31.07 -26.34 -24.95
CA GLU A 794 32.35 -25.71 -25.29
C GLU A 794 33.54 -26.41 -24.63
N ARG A 795 33.41 -26.82 -23.37
CA ARG A 795 34.44 -27.60 -22.64
C ARG A 795 34.71 -28.95 -23.30
N ALA A 796 33.66 -29.64 -23.75
CA ALA A 796 33.79 -30.89 -24.50
C ALA A 796 34.57 -30.68 -25.82
N LYS A 797 34.31 -29.58 -26.54
CA LYS A 797 35.07 -29.22 -27.75
C LYS A 797 36.54 -28.95 -27.42
N LEU A 798 36.83 -28.22 -26.33
CA LEU A 798 38.21 -27.98 -25.91
C LEU A 798 38.94 -29.26 -25.50
N GLY A 799 38.27 -30.18 -24.81
CA GLY A 799 38.84 -31.50 -24.50
C GLY A 799 39.20 -32.29 -25.76
N ALA A 800 38.35 -32.24 -26.79
CA ALA A 800 38.66 -32.85 -28.09
C ALA A 800 39.85 -32.15 -28.79
N VAL A 801 39.94 -30.82 -28.69
CA VAL A 801 41.06 -30.03 -29.23
C VAL A 801 42.37 -30.36 -28.51
N GLN A 802 42.37 -30.48 -27.17
CA GLN A 802 43.54 -30.90 -26.39
C GLN A 802 44.03 -32.29 -26.84
N ASN A 803 43.13 -33.27 -26.92
CA ASN A 803 43.46 -34.62 -27.42
C ASN A 803 44.03 -34.59 -28.85
N ARG A 804 43.48 -33.71 -29.72
CA ARG A 804 43.98 -33.56 -31.09
C ARG A 804 45.40 -32.97 -31.11
N PHE A 805 45.67 -31.94 -30.31
CA PHE A 805 47.01 -31.36 -30.21
C PHE A 805 48.01 -32.32 -29.58
N ASP A 806 47.66 -33.08 -28.53
CA ASP A 806 48.53 -34.09 -27.93
C ASP A 806 48.95 -35.17 -28.94
N ASN A 807 47.98 -35.70 -29.70
CA ASN A 807 48.26 -36.65 -30.78
C ASN A 807 49.13 -36.02 -31.89
N THR A 808 48.89 -34.74 -32.20
CA THR A 808 49.69 -34.00 -33.18
C THR A 808 51.12 -33.82 -32.70
N VAL A 809 51.33 -33.45 -31.42
CA VAL A 809 52.66 -33.33 -30.79
C VAL A 809 53.41 -34.65 -30.85
N ALA A 810 52.78 -35.75 -30.45
CA ALA A 810 53.38 -37.08 -30.50
C ALA A 810 53.80 -37.48 -31.93
N ASN A 811 52.95 -37.20 -32.92
CA ASN A 811 53.26 -37.46 -34.33
C ASN A 811 54.41 -36.57 -34.83
N LEU A 812 54.39 -35.27 -34.55
CA LEU A 812 55.45 -34.34 -34.97
C LEU A 812 56.79 -34.66 -34.32
N GLN A 813 56.80 -35.07 -33.04
CA GLN A 813 57.99 -35.54 -32.35
C GLN A 813 58.57 -36.78 -33.04
N SER A 814 57.72 -37.76 -33.37
CA SER A 814 58.14 -38.96 -34.11
C SER A 814 58.72 -38.62 -35.50
N ILE A 815 58.07 -37.71 -36.24
CA ILE A 815 58.58 -37.27 -37.55
C ILE A 815 59.90 -36.50 -37.39
N SER A 816 60.03 -35.65 -36.36
CA SER A 816 61.25 -34.90 -36.07
C SER A 816 62.41 -35.82 -35.70
N GLU A 817 62.16 -36.85 -34.90
CA GLU A 817 63.14 -37.88 -34.53
C GLU A 817 63.59 -38.69 -35.76
N ASN A 818 62.65 -39.15 -36.58
CA ASN A 818 62.95 -39.87 -37.82
C ASN A 818 63.73 -39.01 -38.83
N ALA A 819 63.37 -37.73 -38.96
CA ALA A 819 64.09 -36.78 -39.81
C ALA A 819 65.50 -36.52 -39.26
N THR A 820 65.67 -36.43 -37.95
CA THR A 820 66.97 -36.27 -37.27
C THR A 820 67.85 -37.50 -37.48
N ALA A 821 67.30 -38.71 -37.32
CA ALA A 821 68.02 -39.96 -37.60
C ALA A 821 68.40 -40.12 -39.09
N SER A 822 67.54 -39.64 -39.99
CA SER A 822 67.83 -39.61 -41.43
C SER A 822 68.93 -38.60 -41.75
N ARG A 823 68.91 -37.42 -41.13
CA ARG A 823 69.96 -36.40 -41.26
C ARG A 823 71.30 -36.92 -40.74
N SER A 824 71.30 -37.56 -39.57
CA SER A 824 72.47 -38.17 -38.95
C SER A 824 73.12 -39.21 -39.87
N ARG A 825 72.34 -40.14 -40.44
CA ARG A 825 72.86 -41.13 -41.41
C ARG A 825 73.51 -40.51 -42.66
N ILE A 826 73.03 -39.34 -43.09
CA ILE A 826 73.57 -38.64 -44.26
C ILE A 826 74.82 -37.85 -43.88
N GLN A 827 74.75 -37.07 -42.81
CA GLN A 827 75.71 -36.02 -42.51
C GLN A 827 76.77 -36.42 -41.48
N ASP A 828 76.48 -37.29 -40.52
CA ASP A 828 77.39 -37.61 -39.44
C ASP A 828 78.51 -38.54 -39.93
N ALA A 829 79.71 -38.35 -39.36
CA ALA A 829 80.87 -39.19 -39.62
C ALA A 829 80.85 -40.42 -38.69
N ASP A 830 81.17 -41.59 -39.25
CA ASP A 830 81.48 -42.77 -38.44
C ASP A 830 82.88 -42.56 -37.81
N PHE A 831 82.90 -42.23 -36.52
CA PHE A 831 84.12 -41.92 -35.80
C PHE A 831 85.15 -43.05 -35.86
N ALA A 832 84.69 -44.32 -35.81
CA ALA A 832 85.58 -45.47 -35.84
C ALA A 832 86.24 -45.61 -37.23
N ALA A 833 85.44 -45.51 -38.29
CA ALA A 833 85.96 -45.56 -39.66
C ALA A 833 86.86 -44.37 -39.98
N GLU A 834 86.51 -43.16 -39.55
CA GLU A 834 87.28 -41.95 -39.82
C GLU A 834 88.61 -41.94 -39.04
N THR A 835 88.63 -42.49 -37.82
CA THR A 835 89.88 -42.67 -37.03
C THR A 835 90.80 -43.72 -37.66
N ALA A 836 90.24 -44.81 -38.22
CA ALA A 836 91.02 -45.79 -38.96
C ALA A 836 91.62 -45.18 -40.24
N ASN A 837 90.84 -44.36 -40.97
CA ASN A 837 91.33 -43.60 -42.12
C ASN A 837 92.41 -42.59 -41.72
N LEU A 838 92.25 -41.89 -40.59
CA LEU A 838 93.25 -40.95 -40.07
C LEU A 838 94.58 -41.65 -39.87
N THR A 839 94.54 -42.79 -39.18
CA THR A 839 95.72 -43.60 -38.89
C THR A 839 96.38 -44.07 -40.20
N LYS A 840 95.59 -44.56 -41.16
CA LYS A 840 96.07 -44.96 -42.50
C LYS A 840 96.73 -43.80 -43.25
N GLN A 841 96.13 -42.60 -43.26
CA GLN A 841 96.70 -41.43 -43.95
C GLN A 841 97.95 -40.92 -43.25
N GLN A 842 98.02 -40.95 -41.91
CA GLN A 842 99.24 -40.65 -41.15
C GLN A 842 100.36 -41.63 -41.49
N THR A 843 100.08 -42.94 -41.53
CA THR A 843 101.07 -43.96 -41.92
C THR A 843 101.53 -43.77 -43.37
N LEU A 844 100.61 -43.48 -44.31
CA LEU A 844 100.94 -43.21 -45.71
C LEU A 844 101.76 -41.92 -45.88
N GLN A 845 101.48 -40.88 -45.11
CA GLN A 845 102.27 -39.65 -45.10
C GLN A 845 103.71 -39.93 -44.62
N GLN A 846 103.87 -40.64 -43.51
CA GLN A 846 105.17 -41.06 -42.98
C GLN A 846 105.94 -42.00 -43.93
N ALA A 847 105.24 -42.95 -44.56
CA ALA A 847 105.84 -43.86 -45.53
C ALA A 847 106.23 -43.12 -46.83
N SER A 848 105.41 -42.18 -47.30
CA SER A 848 105.68 -41.40 -48.51
C SER A 848 106.83 -40.41 -48.32
N THR A 849 106.99 -39.81 -47.12
CA THR A 849 108.18 -38.98 -46.82
C THR A 849 109.45 -39.84 -46.77
N ALA A 850 109.39 -41.03 -46.17
CA ALA A 850 110.52 -41.97 -46.14
C ALA A 850 110.91 -42.48 -47.55
N ILE A 851 109.92 -42.84 -48.39
CA ILE A 851 110.15 -43.26 -49.78
C ILE A 851 110.60 -42.08 -50.65
N LEU A 852 110.11 -40.87 -50.41
CA LEU A 852 110.56 -39.67 -51.12
C LEU A 852 112.03 -39.36 -50.78
N ALA A 853 112.41 -39.49 -49.50
CA ALA A 853 113.80 -39.39 -49.08
C ALA A 853 114.66 -40.48 -49.74
N GLN A 854 114.19 -41.73 -49.83
CA GLN A 854 114.89 -42.83 -50.50
C GLN A 854 114.98 -42.65 -52.03
N ALA A 855 113.90 -42.18 -52.67
CA ALA A 855 113.85 -41.91 -54.11
C ALA A 855 114.75 -40.73 -54.51
N ASN A 856 115.03 -39.80 -53.58
CA ASN A 856 116.00 -38.73 -53.77
C ASN A 856 117.46 -39.16 -53.53
N LYS A 857 117.70 -40.21 -52.72
CA LYS A 857 119.05 -40.76 -52.50
C LYS A 857 119.64 -41.42 -53.75
N LEU A 858 118.84 -42.10 -54.56
CA LEU A 858 119.30 -42.84 -55.75
C LEU A 858 119.96 -41.92 -56.80
N PRO A 859 119.32 -40.82 -57.26
CA PRO A 859 119.96 -39.86 -58.15
C PRO A 859 121.13 -39.13 -57.49
N GLN A 860 121.05 -38.82 -56.18
CA GLN A 860 122.15 -38.18 -55.43
C GLN A 860 123.39 -39.08 -55.34
N SER A 861 123.21 -40.39 -55.13
CA SER A 861 124.32 -41.36 -55.13
C SER A 861 124.94 -41.55 -56.51
N VAL A 862 124.16 -41.43 -57.58
CA VAL A 862 124.67 -41.47 -58.96
C VAL A 862 125.38 -40.16 -59.32
N LEU A 863 124.87 -39.02 -58.86
CA LEU A 863 125.50 -37.72 -59.06
C LEU A 863 126.80 -37.59 -58.25
N SER A 864 126.89 -38.19 -57.06
CA SER A 864 128.14 -38.26 -56.27
C SER A 864 129.16 -39.27 -56.80
N LEU A 865 128.78 -40.12 -57.75
CA LEU A 865 129.69 -41.03 -58.47
C LEU A 865 130.18 -40.42 -59.81
N LEU A 866 129.53 -39.35 -60.27
CA LEU A 866 129.85 -38.62 -61.51
C LEU A 866 130.54 -37.27 -61.27
N GLN A 867 130.64 -36.84 -60.01
CA GLN A 867 131.56 -35.80 -59.52
C GLN A 867 132.78 -36.50 -58.92
#